data_AF-A0A9E0HCC0-F1
#
_entry.id   AF-A0A9E0HCC0-F1
#
_cell.length_a   1.000
_cell.length_b   1.000
_cell.length_c   1.000
_cell.angle_alpha   90.00
_cell.angle_beta   90.00
_cell.angle_gamma   90.00
#
_symmetry.space_group_name_H-M   'P 1'
#
loop_
_entity.id
_entity.type
_entity.pdbx_description
1 polymer ?
#
loop_
_entity_poly.entity_id
_entity_poly.type
_entity_poly.pdbx_seq_one_letter_code
_entity_poly.pdbx_strand_id
1 'polypeptide(L)'
;MSTYGVRTRFVALLAESGGAVTAASYRALCDYAAERGFTAGELRALLRPADYLEASKILRARGVGLADVHLDAQAWDAAQALAARFAIEPIFDRLPNARPTVAAPIPAPTAPPLGGRPLPDPATWTVTTPGATVRFAVTVDRQSVPAVVFTLPTWTDAAPPPDLGPARAALAASRDLAAVGRALDAAIAGARPYLDAVDQPTLRGNARWGIEDQRRRAWFDAAAAALAGARLSAEVRARLPALLARAKEGLLCDRDYPMEVGSHENYWPYWKNFRGALEKCLAQTAPGTAEAQQLRNRLDEIWTRKTVTTLRRDVDEKDLERSTGMALCLRQPYADQPGPRVSLAKGSLPTQPRYEVLTTADGRAAYRDGDALYLDVHPRVAVADASAVTARPVAAEQLGLRPLAPGEPARAGVPFDWNRDGQIALGAIDISWWGHCHNEAPLNAMAIDPRRPVELYRADPRLPPERRLQHYSAEDLWDVAGALTSDHEDGYAVRGPYRFRPTEVEVTKFVGSRNDGGHWILVEPSQPGARRIRIEAEVTAMWHRSNPAERYPDPAARFRRDLPDDEGGFAPNPDWIAAEVSDDDEITVEALGRKVSLRTRFVTFGADGGRVEAQTAVTLDPTIDGYHKLADEIVAVTASGGRVAEHWYNPKTQTYYQVQAEVTGARRVELSRSAPGPVRALRLRQETVYDSVIDLHDFVTKNMGLPLVFDTSSGLAVWNYPVNFVRLDRVSERERVEEGQPVSYTRYRLRYRTMGGPAGDTHYIIKRDAAGNAVRAVAEHPMPDFAFRNETWVCAPMAPDASGAAAINLGALAGGYLTDKAGERMITAMWRRLGALLYVSLSAGRGTEPVRLYEDADGGLRIFDDADAWARATR
;
A
#
# COMPACT_ATOMS: atom_id res chain seq x y z
N MET A 1 -22.18 45.22 -28.72
CA MET A 1 -22.81 44.13 -27.96
C MET A 1 -24.08 43.76 -28.68
N SER A 2 -24.42 42.48 -28.67
CA SER A 2 -25.59 41.98 -29.39
C SER A 2 -26.34 41.00 -28.50
N THR A 3 -27.63 40.85 -28.76
CA THR A 3 -28.46 39.78 -28.18
C THR A 3 -27.79 38.41 -28.33
N TYR A 4 -27.04 38.19 -29.42
CA TYR A 4 -26.25 36.98 -29.64
C TYR A 4 -25.15 36.79 -28.58
N GLY A 5 -24.47 37.87 -28.15
CA GLY A 5 -23.46 37.82 -27.09
C GLY A 5 -24.04 37.39 -25.74
N VAL A 6 -25.18 37.95 -25.34
CA VAL A 6 -25.89 37.56 -24.11
C VAL A 6 -26.30 36.09 -24.17
N ARG A 7 -26.92 35.66 -25.29
CA ARG A 7 -27.31 34.26 -25.49
C ARG A 7 -26.13 33.29 -25.42
N THR A 8 -25.01 33.64 -26.06
CA THR A 8 -23.81 32.78 -26.07
C THR A 8 -23.23 32.63 -24.67
N ARG A 9 -23.14 33.73 -23.91
CA ARG A 9 -22.65 33.70 -22.52
C ARG A 9 -23.59 32.94 -21.59
N PHE A 10 -24.91 33.09 -21.77
CA PHE A 10 -25.88 32.36 -20.97
C PHE A 10 -25.84 30.85 -21.28
N VAL A 11 -25.73 30.47 -22.56
CA VAL A 11 -25.52 29.06 -22.96
C VAL A 11 -24.21 28.50 -22.39
N ALA A 12 -23.10 29.26 -22.46
CA ALA A 12 -21.82 28.83 -21.91
C ALA A 12 -21.91 28.61 -20.40
N LEU A 13 -22.50 29.57 -19.67
CA LEU A 13 -22.76 29.45 -18.24
C LEU A 13 -23.50 28.16 -17.90
N LEU A 14 -24.64 27.91 -18.55
CA LEU A 14 -25.46 26.73 -18.28
C LEU A 14 -24.77 25.42 -18.68
N ALA A 15 -23.96 25.43 -19.73
CA ALA A 15 -23.18 24.27 -20.16
C ALA A 15 -22.06 23.92 -19.17
N GLU A 16 -21.47 24.92 -18.53
CA GLU A 16 -20.41 24.77 -17.52
C GLU A 16 -21.00 24.37 -16.16
N SER A 17 -22.14 24.94 -15.77
CA SER A 17 -22.75 24.76 -14.45
C SER A 17 -23.76 23.61 -14.36
N GLY A 18 -24.01 22.88 -15.46
CA GLY A 18 -25.04 21.85 -15.50
C GLY A 18 -26.46 22.39 -15.30
N GLY A 19 -26.72 23.63 -15.70
CA GLY A 19 -28.03 24.28 -15.58
C GLY A 19 -28.21 25.20 -14.37
N ALA A 20 -27.26 25.24 -13.43
CA ALA A 20 -27.33 26.13 -12.27
C ALA A 20 -26.95 27.58 -12.60
N VAL A 21 -27.72 28.55 -12.09
CA VAL A 21 -27.46 29.98 -12.29
C VAL A 21 -27.37 30.66 -10.93
N THR A 22 -26.15 31.04 -10.55
CA THR A 22 -25.91 31.78 -9.30
C THR A 22 -26.18 33.27 -9.44
N ALA A 23 -26.41 33.95 -8.33
CA ALA A 23 -26.63 35.40 -8.32
C ALA A 23 -25.47 36.17 -8.97
N ALA A 24 -24.23 35.77 -8.69
CA ALA A 24 -23.04 36.39 -9.27
C ALA A 24 -23.00 36.22 -10.79
N SER A 25 -23.27 35.00 -11.28
CA SER A 25 -23.26 34.70 -12.72
C SER A 25 -24.39 35.41 -13.46
N TYR A 26 -25.58 35.46 -12.86
CA TYR A 26 -26.72 36.17 -13.44
C TYR A 26 -26.49 37.68 -13.47
N ARG A 27 -25.89 38.27 -12.43
CA ARG A 27 -25.50 39.68 -12.43
C ARG A 27 -24.44 39.98 -13.49
N ALA A 28 -23.45 39.11 -13.68
CA ALA A 28 -22.46 39.28 -14.74
C ALA A 28 -23.10 39.28 -16.14
N LEU A 29 -24.12 38.46 -16.38
CA LEU A 29 -24.91 38.51 -17.62
C LEU A 29 -25.71 39.81 -17.76
N CYS A 30 -26.29 40.30 -16.66
CA CYS A 30 -26.99 41.58 -16.62
C CYS A 30 -26.05 42.76 -16.88
N ASP A 31 -24.87 42.78 -16.27
CA ASP A 31 -23.86 43.83 -16.41
C ASP A 31 -23.35 43.89 -17.85
N TYR A 32 -23.07 42.72 -18.44
CA TYR A 32 -22.71 42.61 -19.85
C TYR A 32 -23.80 43.14 -20.78
N ALA A 33 -25.08 42.91 -20.47
CA ALA A 33 -26.19 43.49 -21.25
C ALA A 33 -26.38 44.99 -20.98
N ALA A 34 -26.03 45.48 -19.79
CA ALA A 34 -26.23 46.86 -19.36
C ALA A 34 -25.17 47.85 -19.88
N GLU A 35 -23.98 47.38 -20.29
CA GLU A 35 -22.84 48.20 -20.74
C GLU A 35 -23.18 49.27 -21.81
N ARG A 36 -24.24 49.08 -22.62
CA ARG A 36 -24.74 50.07 -23.60
C ARG A 36 -26.23 50.41 -23.45
N GLY A 37 -26.80 50.07 -22.30
CA GLY A 37 -28.24 50.07 -22.07
C GLY A 37 -28.92 48.83 -22.65
N PHE A 38 -29.96 48.35 -21.96
CA PHE A 38 -30.67 47.14 -22.34
C PHE A 38 -31.49 47.32 -23.63
N THR A 39 -31.27 46.46 -24.61
CA THR A 39 -32.19 46.31 -25.76
C THR A 39 -33.31 45.32 -25.46
N ALA A 40 -34.42 45.40 -26.20
CA ALA A 40 -35.53 44.44 -26.09
C ALA A 40 -35.10 42.98 -26.34
N GLY A 41 -34.13 42.77 -27.22
CA GLY A 41 -33.59 41.44 -27.51
C GLY A 41 -32.77 40.87 -26.35
N GLU A 42 -31.98 41.70 -25.67
CA GLU A 42 -31.18 41.29 -24.51
C GLU A 42 -32.05 41.04 -23.28
N LEU A 43 -33.06 41.88 -23.03
CA LEU A 43 -34.04 41.65 -21.97
C LEU A 43 -34.80 40.34 -22.18
N ARG A 44 -35.22 40.07 -23.43
CA ARG A 44 -35.82 38.77 -23.78
C ARG A 44 -34.83 37.62 -23.55
N ALA A 45 -33.56 37.81 -23.89
CA ALA A 45 -32.54 36.78 -23.72
C ALA A 45 -32.22 36.46 -22.25
N LEU A 46 -32.38 37.43 -21.33
CA LEU A 46 -32.16 37.24 -19.90
C LEU A 46 -33.40 36.68 -19.19
N LEU A 47 -34.58 37.22 -19.49
CA LEU A 47 -35.80 36.95 -18.73
C LEU A 47 -36.72 35.89 -19.35
N ARG A 48 -36.58 35.60 -20.65
CA ARG A 48 -37.38 34.59 -21.37
C ARG A 48 -36.51 33.76 -22.32
N PRO A 49 -35.53 32.99 -21.78
CA PRO A 49 -34.48 32.41 -22.60
C PRO A 49 -34.87 31.09 -23.29
N ALA A 50 -36.01 30.50 -22.95
CA ALA A 50 -36.39 29.13 -23.31
C ALA A 50 -36.20 28.81 -24.80
N ASP A 51 -36.64 29.68 -25.70
CA ASP A 51 -36.60 29.41 -27.15
C ASP A 51 -35.18 29.18 -27.68
N TYR A 52 -34.19 29.93 -27.20
CA TYR A 52 -32.81 29.77 -27.67
C TYR A 52 -32.03 28.72 -26.86
N LEU A 53 -32.43 28.47 -25.61
CA LEU A 53 -31.85 27.37 -24.82
C LEU A 53 -32.28 26.01 -25.39
N GLU A 54 -33.56 25.86 -25.76
CA GLU A 54 -34.11 24.65 -26.40
C GLU A 54 -33.44 24.34 -27.75
N ALA A 55 -33.12 25.39 -28.52
CA ALA A 55 -32.44 25.28 -29.81
C ALA A 55 -30.90 25.06 -29.69
N SER A 56 -30.33 25.11 -28.48
CA SER A 56 -28.87 25.04 -28.28
C SER A 56 -28.33 23.62 -28.47
N LYS A 57 -27.50 23.44 -29.50
CA LYS A 57 -26.76 22.19 -29.72
C LYS A 57 -25.73 21.91 -28.60
N ILE A 58 -25.19 22.97 -27.99
CA ILE A 58 -24.18 22.86 -26.92
C ILE A 58 -24.83 22.27 -25.66
N LEU A 59 -25.99 22.78 -25.25
CA LEU A 59 -26.70 22.27 -24.07
C LEU A 59 -27.20 20.84 -24.28
N ARG A 60 -27.70 20.53 -25.48
CA ARG A 60 -28.11 19.16 -25.85
C ARG A 60 -26.95 18.16 -25.78
N ALA A 61 -25.77 18.54 -26.26
CA ALA A 61 -24.57 17.70 -26.17
C ALA A 61 -24.10 17.48 -24.72
N ARG A 62 -24.48 18.36 -23.80
CA ARG A 62 -24.18 18.26 -22.36
C ARG A 62 -25.32 17.66 -21.53
N GLY A 63 -26.43 17.28 -22.16
CA GLY A 63 -27.60 16.73 -21.47
C GLY A 63 -28.36 17.74 -20.60
N VAL A 64 -28.19 19.06 -20.82
CA VAL A 64 -28.88 20.11 -20.06
C VAL A 64 -30.15 20.53 -20.83
N GLY A 65 -31.31 20.19 -20.31
CA GLY A 65 -32.63 20.58 -20.80
C GLY A 65 -33.23 21.78 -20.08
N LEU A 66 -34.43 22.22 -20.51
CA LEU A 66 -35.13 23.36 -19.91
C LEU A 66 -35.54 23.13 -18.44
N ALA A 67 -35.73 21.88 -18.05
CA ALA A 67 -36.04 21.51 -16.66
C ALA A 67 -34.82 21.57 -15.74
N ASP A 68 -33.61 21.51 -16.28
CA ASP A 68 -32.37 21.54 -15.49
C ASP A 68 -31.91 22.97 -15.18
N VAL A 69 -32.60 23.98 -15.70
CA VAL A 69 -32.27 25.39 -15.44
C VAL A 69 -32.83 25.80 -14.08
N HIS A 70 -31.94 26.05 -13.13
CA HIS A 70 -32.27 26.44 -11.76
C HIS A 70 -31.57 27.74 -11.38
N LEU A 71 -32.32 28.74 -10.94
CA LEU A 71 -31.76 29.95 -10.34
C LEU A 71 -31.71 29.77 -8.83
N ASP A 72 -30.61 30.18 -8.19
CA ASP A 72 -30.63 30.36 -6.73
C ASP A 72 -31.59 31.49 -6.34
N ALA A 73 -31.95 31.57 -5.05
CA ALA A 73 -32.91 32.56 -4.57
C ALA A 73 -32.50 34.01 -4.92
N GLN A 74 -31.21 34.33 -4.81
CA GLN A 74 -30.70 35.68 -5.05
C GLN A 74 -30.61 36.01 -6.56
N ALA A 75 -30.35 35.02 -7.42
CA ALA A 75 -30.41 35.13 -8.87
C ALA A 75 -31.85 35.35 -9.33
N TRP A 76 -32.80 34.63 -8.75
CA TRP A 76 -34.22 34.80 -9.00
C TRP A 76 -34.71 36.18 -8.58
N ASP A 77 -34.31 36.67 -7.40
CA ASP A 77 -34.62 38.02 -6.95
C ASP A 77 -34.01 39.08 -7.87
N ALA A 78 -32.77 38.88 -8.33
CA ALA A 78 -32.14 39.77 -9.31
C ALA A 78 -32.90 39.78 -10.64
N ALA A 79 -33.40 38.62 -11.10
CA ALA A 79 -34.21 38.52 -12.30
C ALA A 79 -35.58 39.19 -12.15
N GLN A 80 -36.25 39.02 -11.00
CA GLN A 80 -37.50 39.73 -10.69
C GLN A 80 -37.30 41.25 -10.63
N ALA A 81 -36.23 41.72 -9.99
CA ALA A 81 -35.91 43.14 -9.93
C ALA A 81 -35.66 43.73 -11.32
N LEU A 82 -34.95 42.99 -12.18
CA LEU A 82 -34.76 43.37 -13.59
C LEU A 82 -36.08 43.39 -14.36
N ALA A 83 -36.92 42.38 -14.18
CA ALA A 83 -38.23 42.27 -14.81
C ALA A 83 -39.16 43.43 -14.44
N ALA A 84 -39.24 43.75 -13.14
CA ALA A 84 -40.03 44.85 -12.60
C ALA A 84 -39.56 46.20 -13.16
N ARG A 85 -38.24 46.42 -13.26
CA ARG A 85 -37.65 47.64 -13.83
C ARG A 85 -38.10 47.91 -15.26
N PHE A 86 -38.38 46.87 -16.05
CA PHE A 86 -38.76 46.97 -17.46
C PHE A 86 -40.21 46.55 -17.75
N ALA A 87 -41.03 46.30 -16.72
CA ALA A 87 -42.42 45.83 -16.83
C ALA A 87 -42.58 44.58 -17.71
N ILE A 88 -41.71 43.57 -17.52
CA ILE A 88 -41.71 42.32 -18.28
C ILE A 88 -42.27 41.18 -17.42
N GLU A 89 -43.47 40.71 -17.72
CA GLU A 89 -44.06 39.51 -17.13
C GLU A 89 -44.83 38.70 -18.20
N PRO A 90 -44.86 37.36 -18.14
CA PRO A 90 -44.13 36.49 -17.19
C PRO A 90 -42.63 36.35 -17.54
N ILE A 91 -41.81 36.02 -16.53
CA ILE A 91 -40.41 35.64 -16.71
C ILE A 91 -40.24 34.12 -16.57
N PHE A 92 -39.31 33.55 -17.34
CA PHE A 92 -38.97 32.13 -17.33
C PHE A 92 -40.17 31.17 -17.50
N ASP A 93 -41.15 31.57 -18.31
CA ASP A 93 -42.47 30.93 -18.50
C ASP A 93 -42.42 29.48 -19.03
N ARG A 94 -41.28 29.03 -19.54
CA ARG A 94 -41.05 27.66 -20.03
C ARG A 94 -39.88 26.95 -19.34
N LEU A 95 -39.42 27.47 -18.20
CA LEU A 95 -38.40 26.84 -17.37
C LEU A 95 -39.04 26.41 -16.04
N PRO A 96 -39.57 25.19 -15.94
CA PRO A 96 -40.42 24.79 -14.81
C PRO A 96 -39.71 24.85 -13.45
N ASN A 97 -38.38 24.75 -13.44
CA ASN A 97 -37.59 24.77 -12.22
C ASN A 97 -36.69 26.02 -12.05
N ALA A 98 -36.89 27.04 -12.90
CA ALA A 98 -36.12 28.28 -12.81
C ALA A 98 -36.47 29.06 -11.54
N ARG A 99 -37.74 29.02 -11.11
CA ARG A 99 -38.14 29.57 -9.82
C ARG A 99 -37.57 28.66 -8.74
N PRO A 100 -36.76 29.18 -7.79
CA PRO A 100 -36.40 28.43 -6.62
C PRO A 100 -37.69 28.00 -5.96
N THR A 101 -37.96 26.70 -5.97
CA THR A 101 -38.97 26.14 -5.10
C THR A 101 -38.43 26.44 -3.71
N VAL A 102 -39.14 27.29 -2.96
CA VAL A 102 -38.93 27.34 -1.52
C VAL A 102 -39.02 25.89 -1.10
N ALA A 103 -37.88 25.30 -0.72
CA ALA A 103 -37.89 23.98 -0.12
C ALA A 103 -38.97 24.10 0.96
N ALA A 104 -40.02 23.29 0.86
CA ALA A 104 -41.02 23.22 1.91
C ALA A 104 -40.22 23.22 3.20
N PRO A 105 -40.50 24.14 4.16
CA PRO A 105 -39.73 24.20 5.38
C PRO A 105 -39.61 22.77 5.84
N ILE A 106 -38.37 22.25 5.88
CA ILE A 106 -38.09 20.98 6.50
C ILE A 106 -38.81 21.11 7.84
N PRO A 107 -39.81 20.25 8.14
CA PRO A 107 -40.51 20.33 9.40
C PRO A 107 -39.44 20.54 10.46
N ALA A 108 -39.56 21.63 11.24
CA ALA A 108 -38.58 21.94 12.28
C ALA A 108 -38.21 20.62 12.95
N PRO A 109 -36.89 20.31 13.06
CA PRO A 109 -36.43 18.97 13.35
C PRO A 109 -37.32 18.40 14.44
N THR A 110 -38.02 17.31 14.09
CA THR A 110 -38.71 16.48 15.08
C THR A 110 -37.76 16.41 16.26
N ALA A 111 -38.24 16.85 17.43
CA ALA A 111 -37.45 17.09 18.63
C ALA A 111 -36.29 16.09 18.71
N PRO A 112 -35.06 16.53 19.07
CA PRO A 112 -33.88 15.67 19.11
C PRO A 112 -34.28 14.33 19.75
N PRO A 113 -33.92 13.18 19.15
CA PRO A 113 -34.39 11.89 19.60
C PRO A 113 -34.26 11.84 21.13
N LEU A 114 -35.33 11.44 21.82
CA LEU A 114 -35.44 11.45 23.28
C LEU A 114 -34.37 10.52 23.89
N GLY A 115 -33.12 10.99 23.98
CA GLY A 115 -31.96 10.24 24.47
C GLY A 115 -30.68 10.38 23.64
N GLY A 116 -29.67 9.62 24.04
CA GLY A 116 -28.35 9.56 23.41
C GLY A 116 -27.47 10.79 23.68
N ARG A 117 -26.17 10.56 23.85
CA ARG A 117 -25.18 11.62 24.03
C ARG A 117 -24.56 12.00 22.68
N PRO A 118 -24.37 13.30 22.36
CA PRO A 118 -23.64 13.68 21.16
C PRO A 118 -22.23 13.09 21.20
N LEU A 119 -21.76 12.62 20.06
CA LEU A 119 -20.36 12.23 19.90
C LEU A 119 -19.51 13.52 20.00
N PRO A 120 -18.35 13.49 20.69
CA PRO A 120 -17.51 14.68 20.79
C PRO A 120 -16.98 15.10 19.41
N ASP A 121 -16.33 16.26 19.33
CA ASP A 121 -15.71 16.72 18.07
C ASP A 121 -14.69 15.68 17.56
N PRO A 122 -14.73 15.27 16.28
CA PRO A 122 -13.73 14.37 15.69
C PRO A 122 -12.27 14.76 15.94
N ALA A 123 -11.99 16.07 16.06
CA ALA A 123 -10.66 16.58 16.41
C ALA A 123 -10.14 16.08 17.77
N THR A 124 -11.04 15.62 18.65
CA THR A 124 -10.73 15.11 20.00
C THR A 124 -10.73 13.59 20.08
N TRP A 125 -11.18 12.90 19.03
CA TRP A 125 -11.26 11.44 19.05
C TRP A 125 -9.85 10.85 19.06
N THR A 126 -9.53 10.18 20.16
CA THR A 126 -8.26 9.48 20.34
C THR A 126 -8.54 8.13 20.99
N VAL A 127 -7.94 7.07 20.46
CA VAL A 127 -7.94 5.75 21.08
C VAL A 127 -6.50 5.28 21.26
N THR A 128 -6.15 4.84 22.47
CA THR A 128 -4.86 4.21 22.74
C THR A 128 -5.04 2.70 22.77
N THR A 129 -4.23 2.02 21.97
CA THR A 129 -4.08 0.56 21.94
C THR A 129 -2.70 0.19 22.50
N PRO A 130 -2.42 -1.10 22.75
CA PRO A 130 -1.08 -1.53 23.14
C PRO A 130 0.04 -1.21 22.15
N GLY A 131 -0.28 -0.96 20.87
CA GLY A 131 0.73 -0.73 19.82
C GLY A 131 0.61 0.61 19.08
N ALA A 132 -0.44 1.41 19.33
CA ALA A 132 -0.60 2.72 18.70
C ALA A 132 -1.54 3.65 19.49
N THR A 133 -1.34 4.95 19.29
CA THR A 133 -2.36 5.98 19.51
C THR A 133 -3.00 6.30 18.16
N VAL A 134 -4.32 6.15 18.08
CA VAL A 134 -5.12 6.41 16.88
C VAL A 134 -5.88 7.73 17.05
N ARG A 135 -5.71 8.66 16.12
CA ARG A 135 -6.45 9.93 16.05
C ARG A 135 -7.34 9.96 14.83
N PHE A 136 -8.51 10.59 14.92
CA PHE A 136 -9.50 10.57 13.84
C PHE A 136 -9.64 11.90 13.07
N ALA A 137 -8.66 12.79 13.23
CA ALA A 137 -8.57 14.04 12.51
C ALA A 137 -7.14 14.54 12.44
N VAL A 138 -6.88 15.37 11.44
CA VAL A 138 -5.66 16.19 11.31
C VAL A 138 -6.04 17.64 11.12
N THR A 139 -5.14 18.55 11.50
CA THR A 139 -5.32 19.98 11.27
C THR A 139 -4.48 20.39 10.06
N VAL A 140 -5.14 20.92 9.03
CA VAL A 140 -4.52 21.47 7.82
C VAL A 140 -5.07 22.88 7.62
N ASP A 141 -4.21 23.89 7.46
CA ASP A 141 -4.64 25.29 7.29
C ASP A 141 -5.68 25.75 8.33
N ARG A 142 -5.51 25.32 9.59
CA ARG A 142 -6.43 25.57 10.73
C ARG A 142 -7.80 24.92 10.61
N GLN A 143 -8.01 24.04 9.64
CA GLN A 143 -9.23 23.25 9.48
C GLN A 143 -9.00 21.82 9.97
N SER A 144 -9.97 21.30 10.72
CA SER A 144 -10.01 19.87 11.09
C SER A 144 -10.51 19.06 9.90
N VAL A 145 -9.67 18.15 9.41
CA VAL A 145 -9.97 17.24 8.32
C VAL A 145 -10.12 15.84 8.92
N PRO A 146 -11.20 15.09 8.59
CA PRO A 146 -11.34 13.72 9.08
C PRO A 146 -10.18 12.87 8.54
N ALA A 147 -9.58 12.09 9.42
CA ALA A 147 -8.45 11.24 9.12
C ALA A 147 -8.50 9.98 9.99
N VAL A 148 -7.63 9.02 9.74
CA VAL A 148 -7.23 8.03 10.73
C VAL A 148 -5.71 8.03 10.75
N VAL A 149 -5.14 8.47 11.87
CA VAL A 149 -3.71 8.61 12.04
C VAL A 149 -3.26 7.65 13.12
N PHE A 150 -2.42 6.69 12.76
CA PHE A 150 -1.78 5.77 13.68
C PHE A 150 -0.40 6.31 14.01
N THR A 151 -0.13 6.55 15.29
CA THR A 151 1.20 6.91 15.78
C THR A 151 1.65 5.89 16.79
N LEU A 152 2.93 5.53 16.80
CA LEU A 152 3.46 4.67 17.85
C LEU A 152 3.19 5.27 19.24
N PRO A 153 2.98 4.41 20.24
CA PRO A 153 2.69 4.86 21.59
C PRO A 153 3.89 5.58 22.18
N THR A 154 3.64 6.72 22.81
CA THR A 154 4.62 7.35 23.69
C THR A 154 4.39 6.81 25.09
N TRP A 155 5.40 6.14 25.64
CA TRP A 155 5.38 5.71 27.03
C TRP A 155 5.85 6.88 27.91
N THR A 156 5.06 7.22 28.92
CA THR A 156 5.42 8.25 29.90
C THR A 156 5.77 7.55 31.21
N ASP A 157 7.04 7.58 31.60
CA ASP A 157 7.47 7.14 32.92
C ASP A 157 7.30 8.27 33.93
N ALA A 158 6.45 8.06 34.94
CA ALA A 158 6.24 9.01 36.02
C ALA A 158 7.35 8.96 37.10
N ALA A 159 8.19 7.92 37.09
CA ALA A 159 9.28 7.81 38.04
C ALA A 159 10.39 8.83 37.73
N PRO A 160 10.95 9.49 38.76
CA PRO A 160 12.06 10.42 38.55
C PRO A 160 13.27 9.69 37.96
N PRO A 161 14.15 10.40 37.23
CA PRO A 161 15.43 9.86 36.79
C PRO A 161 16.18 9.26 37.99
N PRO A 162 16.83 8.10 37.83
CA PRO A 162 17.33 7.35 38.97
C PRO A 162 18.49 8.12 39.62
N ASP A 163 18.43 8.27 40.95
CA ASP A 163 19.63 8.57 41.71
C ASP A 163 20.49 7.30 41.78
N LEU A 164 21.68 7.36 41.18
CA LEU A 164 22.67 6.29 41.30
C LEU A 164 23.11 6.07 42.76
N GLY A 165 22.84 7.02 43.66
CA GLY A 165 23.06 6.91 45.10
C GLY A 165 24.51 6.51 45.43
N PRO A 166 24.73 5.53 46.32
CA PRO A 166 26.06 5.01 46.65
C PRO A 166 26.85 4.47 45.44
N ALA A 167 26.15 4.00 44.40
CA ALA A 167 26.79 3.44 43.21
C ALA A 167 27.56 4.52 42.42
N ARG A 168 27.11 5.78 42.45
CA ARG A 168 27.84 6.91 41.85
C ARG A 168 29.25 7.04 42.43
N ALA A 169 29.38 6.95 43.76
CA ALA A 169 30.66 7.05 44.45
C ALA A 169 31.57 5.87 44.12
N ALA A 170 31.02 4.65 44.06
CA ALA A 170 31.76 3.44 43.69
C ALA A 170 32.28 3.50 42.24
N LEU A 171 31.46 3.95 41.29
CA LEU A 171 31.85 4.16 39.89
C LEU A 171 32.96 5.23 39.78
N ALA A 172 32.81 6.37 40.47
CA ALA A 172 33.83 7.43 40.49
C ALA A 172 35.14 7.02 41.18
N ALA A 173 35.07 6.11 42.16
CA ALA A 173 36.23 5.57 42.87
C ALA A 173 36.99 4.49 42.09
N SER A 174 36.42 3.97 41.00
CA SER A 174 37.06 2.95 40.16
C SER A 174 38.33 3.49 39.49
N ARG A 175 39.32 2.61 39.29
CA ARG A 175 40.65 2.96 38.73
C ARG A 175 41.05 2.14 37.52
N ASP A 176 40.44 0.97 37.33
CA ASP A 176 40.65 0.07 36.21
C ASP A 176 39.31 -0.46 35.69
N LEU A 177 39.32 -1.09 34.51
CA LEU A 177 38.12 -1.58 33.83
C LEU A 177 37.40 -2.69 34.63
N ALA A 178 38.13 -3.54 35.36
CA ALA A 178 37.55 -4.61 36.15
C ALA A 178 36.83 -4.07 37.40
N ALA A 179 37.38 -3.03 38.03
CA ALA A 179 36.75 -2.31 39.12
C ALA A 179 35.48 -1.60 38.66
N VAL A 180 35.52 -0.95 37.47
CA VAL A 180 34.30 -0.38 36.87
C VAL A 180 33.26 -1.46 36.62
N GLY A 181 33.65 -2.61 36.04
CA GLY A 181 32.74 -3.74 35.79
C GLY A 181 32.05 -4.24 37.06
N ARG A 182 32.82 -4.53 38.12
CA ARG A 182 32.25 -4.96 39.42
C ARG A 182 31.34 -3.90 40.04
N ALA A 183 31.73 -2.62 39.98
CA ALA A 183 30.91 -1.53 40.48
C ALA A 183 29.61 -1.39 39.69
N LEU A 184 29.66 -1.57 38.37
CA LEU A 184 28.52 -1.54 37.47
C LEU A 184 27.57 -2.72 37.74
N ASP A 185 28.07 -3.94 37.87
CA ASP A 185 27.27 -5.13 38.18
C ASP A 185 26.53 -4.98 39.52
N ALA A 186 27.23 -4.50 40.57
CA ALA A 186 26.63 -4.22 41.86
C ALA A 186 25.56 -3.11 41.77
N ALA A 187 25.84 -2.06 40.99
CA ALA A 187 24.90 -0.97 40.76
C ALA A 187 23.63 -1.44 40.04
N ILE A 188 23.79 -2.27 39.00
CA ILE A 188 22.69 -2.88 38.25
C ILE A 188 21.85 -3.78 39.17
N ALA A 189 22.50 -4.63 39.97
CA ALA A 189 21.79 -5.50 40.90
C ALA A 189 20.93 -4.71 41.90
N GLY A 190 21.47 -3.60 42.44
CA GLY A 190 20.72 -2.70 43.32
C GLY A 190 19.60 -1.93 42.61
N ALA A 191 19.80 -1.57 41.34
CA ALA A 191 18.82 -0.84 40.53
C ALA A 191 17.78 -1.75 39.87
N ARG A 192 17.88 -3.08 40.00
CA ARG A 192 17.03 -4.04 39.29
C ARG A 192 15.53 -3.80 39.47
N PRO A 193 15.00 -3.50 40.68
CA PRO A 193 13.58 -3.20 40.84
C PRO A 193 13.11 -1.98 40.03
N TYR A 194 13.97 -0.96 39.90
CA TYR A 194 13.70 0.21 39.06
C TYR A 194 13.75 -0.17 37.57
N LEU A 195 14.82 -0.84 37.13
CA LEU A 195 15.05 -1.22 35.74
C LEU A 195 13.96 -2.17 35.19
N ASP A 196 13.40 -3.02 36.05
CA ASP A 196 12.33 -3.97 35.71
C ASP A 196 10.90 -3.40 35.96
N ALA A 197 10.80 -2.09 36.26
CA ALA A 197 9.54 -1.38 36.51
C ALA A 197 8.61 -2.03 37.56
N VAL A 198 9.19 -2.60 38.63
CA VAL A 198 8.46 -3.35 39.66
C VAL A 198 7.47 -2.47 40.44
N ASP A 199 7.74 -1.17 40.54
CA ASP A 199 6.89 -0.13 41.12
C ASP A 199 5.63 0.18 40.29
N GLN A 200 5.55 -0.29 39.04
CA GLN A 200 4.39 -0.13 38.16
C GLN A 200 3.77 -1.48 37.78
N PRO A 201 3.23 -2.25 38.74
CA PRO A 201 2.75 -3.62 38.52
C PRO A 201 1.52 -3.72 37.60
N THR A 202 0.88 -2.59 37.30
CA THR A 202 -0.25 -2.51 36.36
C THR A 202 0.21 -2.46 34.90
N LEU A 203 1.48 -2.11 34.63
CA LEU A 203 2.03 -2.15 33.28
C LEU A 203 2.11 -3.59 32.78
N ARG A 204 1.68 -3.82 31.55
CA ARG A 204 1.71 -5.11 30.88
C ARG A 204 2.28 -4.95 29.47
N GLY A 205 2.71 -6.09 28.91
CA GLY A 205 3.19 -6.23 27.54
C GLY A 205 4.05 -5.06 27.05
N ASN A 206 3.60 -4.43 25.97
CA ASN A 206 4.35 -3.42 25.23
C ASN A 206 4.73 -2.21 26.09
N ALA A 207 3.78 -1.71 26.88
CA ALA A 207 4.00 -0.55 27.74
C ALA A 207 5.06 -0.83 28.81
N ARG A 208 5.04 -2.02 29.41
CA ARG A 208 6.06 -2.44 30.37
C ARG A 208 7.45 -2.44 29.72
N TRP A 209 7.59 -3.09 28.56
CA TRP A 209 8.88 -3.19 27.87
C TRP A 209 9.42 -1.83 27.41
N GLY A 210 8.53 -0.93 26.99
CA GLY A 210 8.87 0.44 26.64
C GLY A 210 9.37 1.25 27.84
N ILE A 211 8.69 1.17 28.99
CA ILE A 211 9.12 1.83 30.23
C ILE A 211 10.45 1.27 30.72
N GLU A 212 10.61 -0.06 30.75
CA GLU A 212 11.89 -0.67 31.11
C GLU A 212 13.03 -0.21 30.17
N ASP A 213 12.76 -0.02 28.87
CA ASP A 213 13.76 0.53 27.94
C ASP A 213 14.15 1.97 28.23
N GLN A 214 13.17 2.83 28.48
CA GLN A 214 13.40 4.22 28.89
C GLN A 214 14.23 4.28 30.18
N ARG A 215 13.88 3.47 31.18
CA ARG A 215 14.61 3.39 32.45
C ARG A 215 16.03 2.88 32.28
N ARG A 216 16.24 1.85 31.46
CA ARG A 216 17.60 1.37 31.12
C ARG A 216 18.40 2.50 30.47
N ARG A 217 17.88 3.18 29.45
CA ARG A 217 18.57 4.31 28.79
C ARG A 217 18.95 5.39 29.79
N ALA A 218 17.98 5.90 30.56
CA ALA A 218 18.22 6.96 31.56
C ALA A 218 19.26 6.54 32.61
N TRP A 219 19.19 5.30 33.10
CA TRP A 219 20.13 4.78 34.09
C TRP A 219 21.56 4.64 33.52
N PHE A 220 21.71 4.10 32.31
CA PHE A 220 23.03 3.95 31.67
C PHE A 220 23.63 5.29 31.26
N ASP A 221 22.82 6.27 30.85
CA ASP A 221 23.28 7.63 30.58
C ASP A 221 23.80 8.30 31.87
N ALA A 222 23.09 8.12 33.00
CA ALA A 222 23.56 8.59 34.30
C ALA A 222 24.87 7.89 34.74
N ALA A 223 24.98 6.57 34.51
CA ALA A 223 26.18 5.80 34.83
C ALA A 223 27.38 6.27 33.98
N ALA A 224 27.17 6.51 32.68
CA ALA A 224 28.16 7.08 31.79
C ALA A 224 28.63 8.46 32.26
N ALA A 225 27.70 9.34 32.66
CA ALA A 225 28.02 10.65 33.21
C ALA A 225 28.80 10.57 34.53
N ALA A 226 28.48 9.62 35.41
CA ALA A 226 29.25 9.39 36.64
C ALA A 226 30.69 8.92 36.35
N LEU A 227 30.86 8.03 35.38
CA LEU A 227 32.17 7.53 34.95
C LEU A 227 33.01 8.58 34.22
N ALA A 228 32.39 9.54 33.55
CA ALA A 228 33.11 10.67 32.95
C ALA A 228 33.88 11.50 33.99
N GLY A 229 33.37 11.57 35.23
CA GLY A 229 34.04 12.21 36.37
C GLY A 229 35.08 11.35 37.09
N ALA A 230 35.21 10.06 36.74
CA ALA A 230 36.13 9.14 37.40
C ALA A 230 37.59 9.40 36.98
N ARG A 231 38.53 9.17 37.89
CA ARG A 231 39.98 9.28 37.63
C ARG A 231 40.52 8.02 36.94
N LEU A 232 40.07 7.79 35.70
CA LEU A 232 40.45 6.66 34.86
C LEU A 232 41.54 7.06 33.87
N SER A 233 42.42 6.12 33.51
CA SER A 233 43.41 6.30 32.44
C SER A 233 42.73 6.48 31.08
N ALA A 234 43.42 7.07 30.10
CA ALA A 234 42.88 7.26 28.76
C ALA A 234 42.48 5.92 28.09
N GLU A 235 43.31 4.89 28.27
CA GLU A 235 43.05 3.53 27.78
C GLU A 235 41.75 2.95 28.38
N VAL A 236 41.55 3.07 29.69
CA VAL A 236 40.31 2.58 30.33
C VAL A 236 39.11 3.38 29.85
N ARG A 237 39.23 4.71 29.74
CA ARG A 237 38.14 5.57 29.23
C ARG A 237 37.69 5.17 27.82
N ALA A 238 38.64 4.82 26.95
CA ALA A 238 38.33 4.38 25.58
C ALA A 238 37.49 3.10 25.54
N ARG A 239 37.60 2.23 26.56
CA ARG A 239 36.88 0.95 26.67
C ARG A 239 35.57 1.02 27.46
N LEU A 240 35.27 2.16 28.11
CA LEU A 240 34.03 2.32 28.89
C LEU A 240 32.75 2.18 28.07
N PRO A 241 32.65 2.76 26.85
CA PRO A 241 31.43 2.62 26.06
C PRO A 241 31.11 1.15 25.76
N ALA A 242 32.13 0.33 25.47
CA ALA A 242 31.96 -1.10 25.23
C ALA A 242 31.43 -1.84 26.48
N LEU A 243 32.00 -1.54 27.65
CA LEU A 243 31.57 -2.13 28.91
C LEU A 243 30.12 -1.76 29.26
N LEU A 244 29.74 -0.49 29.07
CA LEU A 244 28.39 0.00 29.30
C LEU A 244 27.37 -0.62 28.33
N ALA A 245 27.72 -0.67 27.03
CA ALA A 245 26.88 -1.30 26.01
C ALA A 245 26.65 -2.78 26.32
N ARG A 246 27.71 -3.52 26.66
CA ARG A 246 27.64 -4.94 27.05
C ARG A 246 26.78 -5.17 28.29
N ALA A 247 26.91 -4.32 29.30
CA ALA A 247 26.10 -4.43 30.52
C ALA A 247 24.62 -4.10 30.25
N LYS A 248 24.33 -3.08 29.42
CA LYS A 248 22.98 -2.73 29.00
C LYS A 248 22.33 -3.88 28.21
N GLU A 249 23.07 -4.44 27.27
CA GLU A 249 22.64 -5.60 26.48
C GLU A 249 22.40 -6.84 27.35
N GLY A 250 23.23 -7.06 28.38
CA GLY A 250 23.01 -8.14 29.35
C GLY A 250 21.66 -8.06 30.10
N LEU A 251 21.03 -6.87 30.17
CA LEU A 251 19.67 -6.73 30.70
C LEU A 251 18.58 -7.07 29.67
N LEU A 252 18.93 -7.08 28.39
CA LEU A 252 18.04 -7.42 27.29
C LEU A 252 18.07 -8.91 26.96
N CYS A 253 19.21 -9.55 27.14
CA CYS A 253 19.39 -10.94 26.78
C CYS A 253 18.75 -11.91 27.78
N ASP A 254 18.57 -13.15 27.31
CA ASP A 254 18.20 -14.33 28.08
C ASP A 254 16.81 -14.23 28.76
N ARG A 255 15.94 -13.37 28.22
CA ARG A 255 14.55 -13.20 28.67
C ARG A 255 13.56 -13.22 27.52
N ASP A 256 12.31 -13.52 27.86
CA ASP A 256 11.17 -13.56 26.95
C ASP A 256 10.49 -12.20 26.89
N TYR A 257 10.18 -11.73 25.67
CA TYR A 257 9.40 -10.52 25.41
C TYR A 257 8.11 -10.88 24.66
N PRO A 258 7.04 -11.26 25.37
CA PRO A 258 5.72 -11.32 24.76
C PRO A 258 5.29 -9.91 24.36
N MET A 259 4.95 -9.72 23.09
CA MET A 259 4.48 -8.45 22.53
C MET A 259 2.96 -8.50 22.38
N GLU A 260 2.29 -7.42 22.76
CA GLU A 260 0.85 -7.26 22.57
C GLU A 260 0.56 -6.81 21.14
N VAL A 261 -0.34 -7.53 20.50
CA VAL A 261 -0.69 -7.44 19.08
C VAL A 261 -2.20 -7.63 18.93
N GLY A 262 -2.75 -7.28 17.77
CA GLY A 262 -4.17 -7.33 17.43
C GLY A 262 -4.68 -8.76 17.21
N SER A 263 -5.89 -8.89 16.68
CA SER A 263 -6.44 -10.21 16.31
C SER A 263 -5.95 -10.66 14.95
N HIS A 264 -5.55 -11.93 14.81
CA HIS A 264 -5.41 -12.55 13.48
C HIS A 264 -6.71 -13.22 13.00
N GLU A 265 -7.77 -13.20 13.81
CA GLU A 265 -9.02 -13.90 13.48
C GLU A 265 -9.73 -13.29 12.27
N ASN A 266 -9.47 -12.00 12.02
CA ASN A 266 -10.00 -11.24 10.88
C ASN A 266 -8.92 -10.97 9.84
N TYR A 267 -7.96 -11.89 9.68
CA TYR A 267 -7.08 -11.91 8.52
C TYR A 267 -7.91 -11.53 7.30
N TRP A 268 -7.50 -10.54 6.52
CA TRP A 268 -8.04 -10.33 5.19
C TRP A 268 -7.30 -11.31 4.31
N PRO A 269 -7.72 -12.59 4.24
CA PRO A 269 -7.07 -13.47 3.30
C PRO A 269 -7.19 -12.80 1.94
N TYR A 270 -6.17 -12.95 1.12
CA TYR A 270 -6.06 -12.12 -0.08
C TYR A 270 -7.23 -12.17 -1.07
N TRP A 271 -8.13 -13.14 -0.91
CA TRP A 271 -9.39 -13.27 -1.66
C TRP A 271 -10.58 -12.51 -1.06
N LYS A 272 -10.44 -11.87 0.10
CA LYS A 272 -11.48 -11.15 0.82
C LYS A 272 -11.13 -9.67 0.91
N ASN A 273 -11.86 -8.87 0.13
CA ASN A 273 -11.65 -7.43 0.07
C ASN A 273 -12.45 -6.72 1.17
N PHE A 274 -11.93 -5.60 1.64
CA PHE A 274 -12.56 -4.74 2.65
C PHE A 274 -13.75 -3.91 2.10
N ARG A 275 -14.69 -4.57 1.42
CA ARG A 275 -15.82 -3.92 0.70
C ARG A 275 -17.15 -3.98 1.44
N GLY A 276 -17.34 -4.90 2.39
CA GLY A 276 -18.66 -5.15 2.98
C GLY A 276 -19.23 -3.93 3.70
N ALA A 277 -18.39 -3.25 4.46
CA ALA A 277 -18.77 -1.99 5.12
C ALA A 277 -19.07 -0.85 4.15
N LEU A 278 -18.33 -0.76 3.04
CA LEU A 278 -18.55 0.26 2.02
C LEU A 278 -19.86 0.03 1.25
N GLU A 279 -20.21 -1.22 0.96
CA GLU A 279 -21.50 -1.60 0.35
C GLU A 279 -22.67 -1.22 1.27
N LYS A 280 -22.54 -1.49 2.58
CA LYS A 280 -23.52 -1.06 3.59
C LYS A 280 -23.60 0.47 3.66
N CYS A 281 -22.47 1.17 3.72
CA CYS A 281 -22.44 2.63 3.72
C CYS A 281 -23.11 3.21 2.47
N LEU A 282 -22.86 2.63 1.29
CA LEU A 282 -23.49 3.04 0.04
C LEU A 282 -25.00 2.79 0.06
N ALA A 283 -25.44 1.65 0.58
CA ALA A 283 -26.86 1.34 0.74
C ALA A 283 -27.56 2.32 1.69
N GLN A 284 -26.86 2.82 2.71
CA GLN A 284 -27.35 3.87 3.61
C GLN A 284 -27.09 5.28 3.08
N THR A 285 -26.68 5.51 1.83
CA THR A 285 -26.44 6.86 1.30
C THR A 285 -27.41 7.18 0.18
N ALA A 286 -28.04 8.35 0.25
CA ALA A 286 -29.01 8.77 -0.75
C ALA A 286 -28.36 8.83 -2.16
N PRO A 287 -28.95 8.18 -3.18
CA PRO A 287 -28.42 8.22 -4.53
C PRO A 287 -28.25 9.64 -5.07
N GLY A 288 -27.23 9.86 -5.91
CA GLY A 288 -26.95 11.18 -6.52
C GLY A 288 -26.27 12.18 -5.59
N THR A 289 -26.03 11.84 -4.33
CA THR A 289 -25.20 12.66 -3.44
C THR A 289 -23.71 12.50 -3.76
N ALA A 290 -22.91 13.52 -3.46
CA ALA A 290 -21.45 13.44 -3.63
C ALA A 290 -20.85 12.27 -2.81
N GLU A 291 -21.37 12.02 -1.61
CA GLU A 291 -20.93 10.88 -0.79
C GLU A 291 -21.25 9.52 -1.43
N ALA A 292 -22.45 9.35 -2.02
CA ALA A 292 -22.78 8.12 -2.74
C ALA A 292 -21.82 7.89 -3.92
N GLN A 293 -21.40 8.97 -4.58
CA GLN A 293 -20.40 8.89 -5.64
C GLN A 293 -19.03 8.48 -5.10
N GLN A 294 -18.59 9.02 -3.96
CA GLN A 294 -17.32 8.63 -3.32
C GLN A 294 -17.28 7.16 -2.96
N LEU A 295 -18.32 6.67 -2.28
CA LEU A 295 -18.45 5.28 -1.87
C LEU A 295 -18.43 4.34 -3.08
N ARG A 296 -19.11 4.73 -4.17
CA ARG A 296 -19.09 3.97 -5.42
C ARG A 296 -17.71 3.96 -6.07
N ASN A 297 -17.09 5.13 -6.23
CA ASN A 297 -15.77 5.24 -6.85
C ASN A 297 -14.71 4.47 -6.05
N ARG A 298 -14.83 4.46 -4.71
CA ARG A 298 -13.97 3.66 -3.84
C ARG A 298 -14.20 2.16 -4.02
N LEU A 299 -15.45 1.71 -4.10
CA LEU A 299 -15.77 0.31 -4.42
C LEU A 299 -15.23 -0.10 -5.80
N ASP A 300 -15.42 0.74 -6.81
CA ASP A 300 -14.88 0.53 -8.16
C ASP A 300 -13.36 0.39 -8.12
N GLU A 301 -12.67 1.26 -7.38
CA GLU A 301 -11.23 1.17 -7.22
C GLU A 301 -10.81 -0.15 -6.55
N ILE A 302 -11.47 -0.55 -5.46
CA ILE A 302 -11.23 -1.84 -4.79
C ILE A 302 -11.34 -2.99 -5.80
N TRP A 303 -12.41 -3.02 -6.60
CA TRP A 303 -12.59 -4.08 -7.60
C TRP A 303 -11.46 -4.12 -8.64
N THR A 304 -10.85 -2.97 -8.96
CA THR A 304 -9.71 -2.85 -9.91
C THR A 304 -8.33 -3.22 -9.37
N ARG A 305 -8.19 -3.78 -8.16
CA ARG A 305 -6.87 -4.12 -7.54
C ARG A 305 -6.59 -5.63 -7.35
N LYS A 306 -6.75 -6.43 -8.42
CA LYS A 306 -6.61 -7.91 -8.52
C LYS A 306 -7.57 -8.69 -7.64
N THR A 307 -8.83 -8.27 -7.60
CA THR A 307 -9.84 -8.89 -6.73
C THR A 307 -10.63 -10.01 -7.41
N VAL A 308 -11.26 -10.88 -6.62
CA VAL A 308 -12.20 -11.91 -7.08
C VAL A 308 -13.51 -11.85 -6.28
N THR A 309 -14.59 -12.31 -6.89
CA THR A 309 -15.91 -12.53 -6.27
C THR A 309 -16.25 -14.02 -6.19
N THR A 310 -15.44 -14.89 -6.81
CA THR A 310 -15.61 -16.34 -6.79
C THR A 310 -14.79 -16.99 -5.68
N LEU A 311 -14.99 -18.28 -5.42
CA LEU A 311 -14.17 -19.06 -4.48
C LEU A 311 -12.74 -19.36 -4.98
N ARG A 312 -12.39 -18.95 -6.21
CA ARG A 312 -11.05 -19.17 -6.79
C ARG A 312 -10.06 -18.16 -6.21
N ARG A 313 -8.87 -18.65 -5.84
CA ARG A 313 -7.78 -17.83 -5.29
C ARG A 313 -6.82 -17.30 -6.36
N ASP A 314 -7.06 -17.66 -7.62
CA ASP A 314 -6.20 -17.33 -8.73
C ASP A 314 -6.95 -16.51 -9.77
N VAL A 315 -6.27 -15.49 -10.32
CA VAL A 315 -6.71 -14.75 -11.49
C VAL A 315 -5.97 -15.25 -12.71
N ASP A 316 -6.72 -15.66 -13.74
CA ASP A 316 -6.17 -15.93 -15.06
C ASP A 316 -6.35 -14.66 -15.90
N GLU A 317 -5.27 -13.91 -16.13
CA GLU A 317 -5.31 -12.69 -16.94
C GLU A 317 -5.68 -12.97 -18.41
N LYS A 318 -5.79 -14.23 -18.87
CA LYS A 318 -6.36 -14.61 -20.19
C LYS A 318 -7.88 -14.78 -20.17
N ASP A 319 -8.45 -15.08 -19.00
CA ASP A 319 -9.88 -15.37 -18.82
C ASP A 319 -10.42 -14.59 -17.61
N LEU A 320 -10.12 -13.29 -17.58
CA LEU A 320 -10.31 -12.40 -16.43
C LEU A 320 -11.72 -12.49 -15.87
N GLU A 321 -12.74 -12.34 -16.70
CA GLU A 321 -14.12 -12.23 -16.22
C GLU A 321 -14.58 -13.53 -15.55
N ARG A 322 -14.16 -14.68 -16.07
CA ARG A 322 -14.48 -15.98 -15.48
C ARG A 322 -13.65 -16.24 -14.22
N SER A 323 -12.37 -15.90 -14.21
CA SER A 323 -11.51 -16.13 -13.05
C SER A 323 -11.91 -15.23 -11.88
N THR A 324 -12.25 -13.97 -12.16
CA THR A 324 -12.63 -12.99 -11.15
C THR A 324 -14.11 -13.05 -10.77
N GLY A 325 -15.00 -13.49 -11.67
CA GLY A 325 -16.45 -13.34 -11.48
C GLY A 325 -16.92 -11.89 -11.60
N MET A 326 -16.20 -11.07 -12.37
CA MET A 326 -16.49 -9.65 -12.60
C MET A 326 -16.56 -9.33 -14.10
N ALA A 327 -17.16 -8.20 -14.45
CA ALA A 327 -17.20 -7.70 -15.82
C ALA A 327 -16.09 -6.67 -16.05
N LEU A 328 -15.41 -6.78 -17.20
CA LEU A 328 -14.48 -5.75 -17.68
C LEU A 328 -15.28 -4.61 -18.31
N CYS A 329 -15.14 -3.42 -17.74
CA CYS A 329 -15.90 -2.24 -18.13
C CYS A 329 -15.00 -1.01 -18.36
N LEU A 330 -15.58 0.01 -19.00
CA LEU A 330 -14.98 1.32 -19.09
C LEU A 330 -15.09 2.00 -17.73
N ARG A 331 -13.97 2.26 -17.07
CA ARG A 331 -13.92 3.05 -15.83
C ARG A 331 -14.07 4.52 -16.17
N GLN A 332 -15.06 5.15 -15.56
CA GLN A 332 -15.26 6.60 -15.62
C GLN A 332 -15.37 7.13 -14.19
N PRO A 333 -14.28 7.66 -13.62
CA PRO A 333 -14.36 8.33 -12.33
C PRO A 333 -15.51 9.36 -12.35
N TYR A 334 -16.29 9.39 -11.28
CA TYR A 334 -17.44 10.30 -11.12
C TYR A 334 -18.63 10.04 -12.06
N ALA A 335 -18.74 8.84 -12.65
CA ALA A 335 -19.92 8.45 -13.43
C ALA A 335 -21.08 8.00 -12.53
N ASP A 336 -22.30 8.37 -12.94
CA ASP A 336 -23.54 8.05 -12.22
C ASP A 336 -24.00 6.60 -12.44
N GLN A 337 -23.33 5.86 -13.32
CA GLN A 337 -23.63 4.47 -13.69
C GLN A 337 -22.34 3.65 -13.77
N PRO A 338 -22.39 2.33 -13.50
CA PRO A 338 -21.30 1.44 -13.81
C PRO A 338 -21.04 1.53 -15.32
N GLY A 339 -19.82 1.88 -15.72
CA GLY A 339 -19.54 2.12 -17.14
C GLY A 339 -19.82 0.89 -18.02
N PRO A 340 -19.97 1.09 -19.35
CA PRO A 340 -20.34 0.02 -20.25
C PRO A 340 -19.28 -1.08 -20.32
N ARG A 341 -19.70 -2.32 -20.59
CA ARG A 341 -18.77 -3.42 -20.87
C ARG A 341 -17.90 -3.11 -22.07
N VAL A 342 -16.66 -3.53 -21.97
CA VAL A 342 -15.65 -3.35 -23.01
C VAL A 342 -15.51 -4.63 -23.83
N SER A 343 -15.28 -4.49 -25.12
CA SER A 343 -15.04 -5.59 -26.06
C SER A 343 -13.57 -5.69 -26.42
N LEU A 344 -13.14 -6.90 -26.80
CA LEU A 344 -11.87 -7.05 -27.51
C LEU A 344 -12.04 -6.63 -28.95
N ALA A 345 -11.15 -5.76 -29.40
CA ALA A 345 -11.10 -5.33 -30.79
C ALA A 345 -10.81 -6.52 -31.71
N LYS A 346 -11.38 -6.50 -32.91
CA LYS A 346 -11.13 -7.55 -33.90
C LYS A 346 -9.63 -7.65 -34.22
N GLY A 347 -9.09 -8.87 -34.16
CA GLY A 347 -7.65 -9.12 -34.35
C GLY A 347 -6.78 -8.83 -33.12
N SER A 348 -7.39 -8.56 -31.96
CA SER A 348 -6.71 -8.57 -30.67
C SER A 348 -6.07 -9.93 -30.42
N LEU A 349 -4.83 -9.93 -29.94
CA LEU A 349 -4.15 -11.14 -29.50
C LEU A 349 -4.34 -11.29 -27.98
N PRO A 350 -4.47 -12.52 -27.44
CA PRO A 350 -4.55 -12.71 -26.00
C PRO A 350 -3.38 -12.04 -25.25
N THR A 351 -2.17 -12.13 -25.81
CA THR A 351 -0.94 -11.59 -25.22
C THR A 351 -0.72 -10.09 -25.44
N GLN A 352 -1.59 -9.43 -26.20
CA GLN A 352 -1.52 -8.00 -26.48
C GLN A 352 -2.96 -7.49 -26.71
N PRO A 353 -3.76 -7.43 -25.64
CA PRO A 353 -5.17 -7.15 -25.76
C PRO A 353 -5.41 -5.72 -26.24
N ARG A 354 -6.37 -5.55 -27.15
CA ARG A 354 -6.86 -4.25 -27.62
C ARG A 354 -8.33 -4.14 -27.31
N TYR A 355 -8.73 -3.02 -26.73
CA TYR A 355 -10.04 -2.84 -26.15
C TYR A 355 -10.86 -1.79 -26.90
N GLU A 356 -12.17 -1.99 -26.99
CA GLU A 356 -13.11 -1.05 -27.61
C GLU A 356 -14.44 -0.97 -26.86
N VAL A 357 -15.01 0.24 -26.75
CA VAL A 357 -16.43 0.40 -26.42
C VAL A 357 -17.22 0.35 -27.71
N LEU A 358 -18.30 -0.44 -27.70
CA LEU A 358 -19.22 -0.54 -28.82
C LEU A 358 -20.50 0.22 -28.53
N THR A 359 -20.99 0.95 -29.51
CA THR A 359 -22.22 1.74 -29.40
C THR A 359 -23.07 1.55 -30.65
N THR A 360 -24.32 1.15 -30.46
CA THR A 360 -25.31 1.02 -31.54
C THR A 360 -25.69 2.39 -32.12
N ALA A 361 -26.28 2.40 -33.32
CA ALA A 361 -26.73 3.63 -33.97
C ALA A 361 -27.73 4.47 -33.14
N ASP A 362 -28.50 3.83 -32.25
CA ASP A 362 -29.42 4.49 -31.32
C ASP A 362 -28.77 4.89 -29.97
N GLY A 363 -27.44 4.77 -29.86
CA GLY A 363 -26.66 5.25 -28.71
C GLY A 363 -26.58 4.27 -27.54
N ARG A 364 -27.11 3.05 -27.66
CA ARG A 364 -27.01 2.03 -26.60
C ARG A 364 -25.64 1.39 -26.58
N ALA A 365 -25.14 1.11 -25.38
CA ALA A 365 -23.92 0.35 -25.20
C ALA A 365 -24.12 -1.10 -25.66
N ALA A 366 -23.11 -1.63 -26.35
CA ALA A 366 -23.05 -3.02 -26.77
C ALA A 366 -21.69 -3.61 -26.39
N TYR A 367 -21.61 -4.94 -26.40
CA TYR A 367 -20.35 -5.65 -26.23
C TYR A 367 -20.31 -6.93 -27.07
N ARG A 368 -19.09 -7.39 -27.32
CA ARG A 368 -18.77 -8.63 -28.03
C ARG A 368 -18.53 -9.77 -27.03
N ASP A 369 -19.03 -10.95 -27.35
CA ASP A 369 -18.73 -12.22 -26.69
C ASP A 369 -18.53 -13.28 -27.79
N GLY A 370 -17.26 -13.65 -28.03
CA GLY A 370 -16.85 -14.37 -29.24
C GLY A 370 -17.13 -13.56 -30.51
N ASP A 371 -17.82 -14.16 -31.47
CA ASP A 371 -18.23 -13.47 -32.71
C ASP A 371 -19.60 -12.77 -32.59
N ALA A 372 -20.33 -12.98 -31.50
CA ALA A 372 -21.66 -12.43 -31.28
C ALA A 372 -21.63 -11.06 -30.60
N LEU A 373 -22.63 -10.23 -30.90
CA LEU A 373 -22.83 -8.90 -30.32
C LEU A 373 -24.10 -8.87 -29.47
N TYR A 374 -23.99 -8.27 -28.29
CA TYR A 374 -25.08 -8.13 -27.34
C TYR A 374 -25.20 -6.69 -26.87
N LEU A 375 -26.42 -6.25 -26.58
CA LEU A 375 -26.65 -5.02 -25.84
C LEU A 375 -26.17 -5.20 -24.40
N ASP A 376 -25.61 -4.14 -23.81
CA ASP A 376 -25.19 -4.11 -22.41
C ASP A 376 -26.39 -3.89 -21.46
N VAL A 377 -27.31 -4.85 -21.51
CA VAL A 377 -28.53 -4.93 -20.70
C VAL A 377 -28.74 -6.38 -20.26
N HIS A 378 -29.48 -6.57 -19.17
CA HIS A 378 -29.81 -7.90 -18.63
C HIS A 378 -31.32 -8.12 -18.56
N PRO A 379 -31.85 -9.25 -19.05
CA PRO A 379 -31.14 -10.38 -19.67
C PRO A 379 -30.49 -10.05 -21.03
N ARG A 380 -29.52 -10.86 -21.49
CA ARG A 380 -28.76 -10.63 -22.73
C ARG A 380 -29.69 -10.51 -23.95
N VAL A 381 -29.51 -9.44 -24.72
CA VAL A 381 -30.24 -9.20 -25.99
C VAL A 381 -29.24 -9.11 -27.14
N ALA A 382 -29.39 -9.97 -28.16
CA ALA A 382 -28.52 -9.93 -29.34
C ALA A 382 -28.74 -8.65 -30.16
N VAL A 383 -27.67 -8.10 -30.72
CA VAL A 383 -27.75 -6.98 -31.66
C VAL A 383 -28.12 -7.52 -33.05
N ALA A 384 -29.30 -7.14 -33.55
CA ALA A 384 -29.86 -7.68 -34.79
C ALA A 384 -29.05 -7.30 -36.05
N ASP A 385 -28.39 -6.14 -36.03
CA ASP A 385 -27.56 -5.65 -37.14
C ASP A 385 -26.18 -5.22 -36.64
N ALA A 386 -25.18 -6.08 -36.87
CA ALA A 386 -23.80 -5.84 -36.49
C ALA A 386 -23.16 -4.65 -37.25
N SER A 387 -23.69 -4.28 -38.42
CA SER A 387 -23.19 -3.14 -39.22
C SER A 387 -23.59 -1.78 -38.63
N ALA A 388 -24.58 -1.76 -37.74
CA ALA A 388 -25.08 -0.57 -37.06
C ALA A 388 -24.32 -0.23 -35.76
N VAL A 389 -23.14 -0.83 -35.53
CA VAL A 389 -22.33 -0.63 -34.32
C VAL A 389 -21.06 0.15 -34.64
N THR A 390 -20.83 1.22 -33.89
CA THR A 390 -19.59 1.99 -33.92
C THR A 390 -18.65 1.53 -32.81
N ALA A 391 -17.35 1.50 -33.09
CA ALA A 391 -16.32 1.10 -32.14
C ALA A 391 -15.42 2.29 -31.80
N ARG A 392 -15.14 2.48 -30.51
CA ARG A 392 -14.18 3.48 -30.02
C ARG A 392 -13.08 2.76 -29.23
N PRO A 393 -11.80 2.89 -29.63
CA PRO A 393 -10.69 2.35 -28.87
C PRO A 393 -10.67 2.86 -27.41
N VAL A 394 -10.25 1.99 -26.49
CA VAL A 394 -10.12 2.27 -25.07
C VAL A 394 -8.71 1.91 -24.64
N ALA A 395 -8.05 2.82 -23.93
CA ALA A 395 -6.73 2.57 -23.35
C ALA A 395 -6.85 1.76 -22.05
N ALA A 396 -5.81 0.98 -21.71
CA ALA A 396 -5.83 0.10 -20.55
C ALA A 396 -6.07 0.87 -19.23
N GLU A 397 -5.62 2.12 -19.14
CA GLU A 397 -5.78 3.01 -17.99
C GLU A 397 -7.25 3.39 -17.75
N GLN A 398 -8.08 3.30 -18.78
CA GLN A 398 -9.51 3.63 -18.73
C GLN A 398 -10.36 2.40 -18.42
N LEU A 399 -9.76 1.24 -18.18
CA LEU A 399 -10.47 0.02 -17.85
C LEU A 399 -10.66 -0.12 -16.34
N GLY A 400 -11.73 -0.80 -15.97
CA GLY A 400 -11.98 -1.21 -14.60
C GLY A 400 -12.85 -2.45 -14.56
N LEU A 401 -13.16 -2.86 -13.33
CA LEU A 401 -13.94 -4.05 -13.04
C LEU A 401 -15.13 -3.66 -12.19
N ARG A 402 -16.24 -4.35 -12.42
CA ARG A 402 -17.42 -4.30 -11.56
C ARG A 402 -17.97 -5.71 -11.33
N PRO A 403 -18.69 -5.94 -10.22
CA PRO A 403 -19.45 -7.18 -10.04
C PRO A 403 -20.40 -7.41 -11.22
N LEU A 404 -20.58 -8.67 -11.58
CA LEU A 404 -21.59 -9.08 -12.54
C LEU A 404 -22.98 -8.75 -11.97
N ALA A 405 -23.85 -8.17 -12.79
CA ALA A 405 -25.25 -7.96 -12.42
C ALA A 405 -25.96 -9.31 -12.22
N PRO A 406 -27.08 -9.37 -11.46
CA PRO A 406 -27.85 -10.59 -11.34
C PRO A 406 -28.25 -11.16 -12.72
N GLY A 407 -27.86 -12.42 -12.99
CA GLY A 407 -28.10 -13.08 -14.28
C GLY A 407 -27.14 -12.70 -15.42
N GLU A 408 -26.17 -11.82 -15.18
CA GLU A 408 -25.13 -11.47 -16.15
C GLU A 408 -24.04 -12.57 -16.21
N PRO A 409 -23.76 -13.16 -17.39
CA PRO A 409 -22.69 -14.15 -17.50
C PRO A 409 -21.31 -13.49 -17.65
N ALA A 410 -20.32 -14.07 -16.97
CA ALA A 410 -18.90 -13.88 -17.30
C ALA A 410 -18.61 -14.41 -18.72
N ARG A 411 -17.85 -13.66 -19.51
CA ARG A 411 -17.37 -14.12 -20.83
C ARG A 411 -16.13 -14.97 -20.66
N ALA A 412 -15.90 -15.85 -21.63
CA ALA A 412 -14.71 -16.67 -21.70
C ALA A 412 -13.61 -15.98 -22.52
N GLY A 413 -12.35 -16.14 -22.11
CA GLY A 413 -11.19 -15.71 -22.87
C GLY A 413 -11.09 -14.20 -23.04
N VAL A 414 -11.53 -13.42 -22.05
CA VAL A 414 -11.33 -11.96 -22.00
C VAL A 414 -9.99 -11.70 -21.31
N PRO A 415 -8.93 -11.30 -22.04
CA PRO A 415 -7.67 -10.96 -21.44
C PRO A 415 -7.74 -9.59 -20.75
N PHE A 416 -6.93 -9.41 -19.70
CA PHE A 416 -6.76 -8.14 -19.02
C PHE A 416 -5.30 -7.85 -18.70
N ASP A 417 -4.84 -6.69 -19.14
CA ASP A 417 -3.49 -6.18 -18.90
C ASP A 417 -3.51 -5.33 -17.62
N TRP A 418 -3.20 -5.97 -16.48
CA TRP A 418 -3.34 -5.34 -15.17
C TRP A 418 -2.25 -4.31 -14.89
N ASN A 419 -1.02 -4.61 -15.30
CA ASN A 419 0.16 -3.77 -15.07
C ASN A 419 0.35 -2.72 -16.18
N ARG A 420 -0.49 -2.76 -17.23
CA ARG A 420 -0.54 -1.79 -18.34
C ARG A 420 0.74 -1.75 -19.16
N ASP A 421 1.44 -2.87 -19.25
CA ASP A 421 2.70 -2.98 -20.02
C ASP A 421 2.48 -3.50 -21.46
N GLY A 422 1.23 -3.76 -21.83
CA GLY A 422 0.84 -4.31 -23.13
C GLY A 422 1.00 -5.83 -23.23
N GLN A 423 1.40 -6.51 -22.15
CA GLN A 423 1.48 -7.96 -22.02
C GLN A 423 0.48 -8.44 -20.96
N ILE A 424 0.21 -9.74 -20.92
CA ILE A 424 -0.55 -10.38 -19.84
C ILE A 424 0.31 -11.43 -19.20
N ALA A 425 0.18 -11.60 -17.88
CA ALA A 425 0.79 -12.72 -17.19
C ALA A 425 0.19 -14.02 -17.74
N LEU A 426 1.04 -14.92 -18.23
CA LEU A 426 0.57 -16.13 -18.91
C LEU A 426 0.16 -17.25 -17.94
N GLY A 427 0.57 -17.14 -16.68
CA GLY A 427 0.18 -18.03 -15.60
C GLY A 427 -0.95 -17.44 -14.76
N ALA A 428 -1.56 -18.31 -13.96
CA ALA A 428 -2.42 -17.89 -12.86
C ALA A 428 -1.64 -16.97 -11.91
N ILE A 429 -2.28 -15.88 -11.49
CA ILE A 429 -1.75 -14.96 -10.50
C ILE A 429 -2.48 -15.23 -9.20
N ASP A 430 -1.74 -15.54 -8.14
CA ASP A 430 -2.29 -15.54 -6.79
C ASP A 430 -2.71 -14.11 -6.45
N ILE A 431 -3.99 -13.93 -6.16
CA ILE A 431 -4.51 -12.64 -5.74
C ILE A 431 -3.89 -12.36 -4.39
N SER A 432 -2.94 -11.43 -4.27
CA SER A 432 -2.26 -11.29 -2.98
C SER A 432 -1.58 -9.98 -2.63
N TRP A 433 -1.90 -8.86 -3.27
CA TRP A 433 -1.02 -7.69 -3.12
C TRP A 433 -1.65 -6.47 -2.49
N TRP A 434 -2.92 -6.20 -2.79
CA TRP A 434 -3.51 -4.93 -2.40
C TRP A 434 -4.03 -4.93 -0.97
N GLY A 435 -3.44 -4.10 -0.12
CA GLY A 435 -3.82 -3.90 1.27
C GLY A 435 -3.57 -5.04 2.25
N HIS A 436 -3.01 -6.18 1.84
CA HIS A 436 -2.74 -7.28 2.77
C HIS A 436 -1.45 -7.09 3.58
N CYS A 437 -0.28 -7.26 2.96
CA CYS A 437 1.00 -7.26 3.66
C CYS A 437 1.40 -5.88 4.20
N HIS A 438 1.02 -4.80 3.50
CA HIS A 438 1.39 -3.43 3.89
C HIS A 438 0.41 -2.78 4.85
N ASN A 439 -0.83 -3.28 4.97
CA ASN A 439 -1.81 -2.67 5.87
C ASN A 439 -2.13 -3.56 7.06
N GLU A 440 -2.48 -4.82 6.82
CA GLU A 440 -3.00 -5.69 7.88
C GLU A 440 -1.94 -5.99 8.94
N ALA A 441 -0.75 -6.40 8.51
CA ALA A 441 0.33 -6.77 9.44
C ALA A 441 0.75 -5.58 10.33
N PRO A 442 0.92 -4.34 9.81
CA PRO A 442 1.13 -3.17 10.65
C PRO A 442 -0.04 -2.84 11.57
N LEU A 443 -1.30 -2.92 11.12
CA LEU A 443 -2.47 -2.71 11.97
C LEU A 443 -2.52 -3.71 13.13
N ASN A 444 -2.27 -4.99 12.84
CA ASN A 444 -2.19 -6.03 13.85
C ASN A 444 -0.99 -5.81 14.77
N ALA A 445 0.18 -5.42 14.27
CA ALA A 445 1.33 -5.11 15.11
C ALA A 445 1.00 -3.96 16.07
N MET A 446 0.32 -2.92 15.57
CA MET A 446 -0.18 -1.79 16.35
C MET A 446 -1.36 -2.14 17.27
N ALA A 447 -1.78 -3.40 17.33
CA ALA A 447 -2.90 -3.86 18.14
C ALA A 447 -4.23 -3.15 17.86
N ILE A 448 -4.45 -2.76 16.60
CA ILE A 448 -5.75 -2.29 16.10
C ILE A 448 -6.67 -3.50 16.02
N ASP A 449 -7.83 -3.44 16.68
CA ASP A 449 -8.72 -4.60 16.82
C ASP A 449 -10.18 -4.18 17.08
N PRO A 450 -10.90 -3.66 16.08
CA PRO A 450 -12.30 -3.24 16.21
C PRO A 450 -13.24 -4.45 16.37
N ARG A 451 -13.35 -4.98 17.59
CA ARG A 451 -14.19 -6.17 17.89
C ARG A 451 -15.62 -5.88 18.26
N ARG A 452 -15.98 -4.64 18.56
CA ARG A 452 -17.35 -4.29 18.98
C ARG A 452 -18.18 -4.00 17.73
N PRO A 453 -19.28 -4.73 17.46
CA PRO A 453 -20.15 -4.39 16.35
C PRO A 453 -20.80 -3.01 16.54
N VAL A 454 -21.30 -2.42 15.47
CA VAL A 454 -21.96 -1.10 15.46
C VAL A 454 -23.29 -1.20 14.73
N GLU A 455 -24.36 -0.70 15.35
CA GLU A 455 -25.64 -0.44 14.69
C GLU A 455 -25.69 1.05 14.34
N LEU A 456 -25.78 1.38 13.05
CA LEU A 456 -25.91 2.76 12.59
C LEU A 456 -27.30 3.00 12.02
N TYR A 457 -28.03 3.93 12.64
CA TYR A 457 -29.27 4.47 12.12
C TYR A 457 -29.02 5.84 11.48
N ARG A 458 -29.43 6.03 10.23
CA ARG A 458 -29.36 7.30 9.51
C ARG A 458 -30.75 7.90 9.33
N ALA A 459 -30.98 9.06 9.92
CA ALA A 459 -32.23 9.80 9.85
C ALA A 459 -32.35 10.66 8.57
N ASP A 460 -31.86 10.16 7.43
CA ASP A 460 -32.02 10.84 6.15
C ASP A 460 -33.39 10.49 5.54
N PRO A 461 -34.31 11.46 5.37
CA PRO A 461 -35.64 11.19 4.85
C PRO A 461 -35.63 10.69 3.40
N ARG A 462 -34.54 10.90 2.65
CA ARG A 462 -34.35 10.41 1.28
C ARG A 462 -34.07 8.91 1.23
N LEU A 463 -33.72 8.29 2.36
CA LEU A 463 -33.48 6.85 2.45
C LEU A 463 -34.80 6.10 2.72
N PRO A 464 -35.04 4.97 2.04
CA PRO A 464 -36.08 4.02 2.41
C PRO A 464 -35.91 3.54 3.87
N PRO A 465 -36.99 3.36 4.64
CA PRO A 465 -36.91 2.98 6.06
C PRO A 465 -36.03 1.76 6.33
N GLU A 466 -36.11 0.72 5.49
CA GLU A 466 -35.34 -0.51 5.60
C GLU A 466 -33.84 -0.34 5.38
N ARG A 467 -33.41 0.79 4.80
CA ARG A 467 -31.99 1.13 4.60
C ARG A 467 -31.46 2.07 5.67
N ARG A 468 -32.31 2.62 6.53
CA ARG A 468 -31.88 3.59 7.55
C ARG A 468 -31.08 2.94 8.66
N LEU A 469 -31.40 1.70 9.03
CA LEU A 469 -30.65 0.93 10.03
C LEU A 469 -29.76 -0.11 9.33
N GLN A 470 -28.48 -0.14 9.68
CA GLN A 470 -27.56 -1.22 9.29
C GLN A 470 -26.77 -1.73 10.49
N HIS A 471 -26.46 -3.02 10.44
CA HIS A 471 -25.57 -3.67 11.39
C HIS A 471 -24.19 -3.90 10.76
N TYR A 472 -23.17 -3.34 11.39
CA TYR A 472 -21.76 -3.51 11.07
C TYR A 472 -21.17 -4.47 12.10
N SER A 473 -20.87 -5.69 11.67
CA SER A 473 -20.18 -6.69 12.48
C SER A 473 -18.74 -6.26 12.78
N ALA A 474 -18.05 -6.96 13.68
CA ALA A 474 -16.61 -6.76 13.89
C ALA A 474 -15.79 -6.90 12.60
N GLU A 475 -16.19 -7.83 11.72
CA GLU A 475 -15.57 -8.03 10.42
C GLU A 475 -15.77 -6.82 9.50
N ASP A 476 -16.98 -6.25 9.46
CA ASP A 476 -17.23 -5.01 8.70
C ASP A 476 -16.36 -3.87 9.22
N LEU A 477 -16.09 -3.80 10.52
CA LEU A 477 -15.29 -2.70 11.09
C LEU A 477 -13.79 -2.90 10.87
N TRP A 478 -13.36 -4.14 10.71
CA TRP A 478 -12.09 -4.42 10.06
C TRP A 478 -12.11 -3.91 8.63
N ASP A 479 -13.11 -4.25 7.80
CA ASP A 479 -13.21 -3.70 6.44
C ASP A 479 -13.13 -2.16 6.41
N VAL A 480 -13.74 -1.47 7.37
CA VAL A 480 -13.59 -0.01 7.54
C VAL A 480 -12.12 0.39 7.73
N ALA A 481 -11.38 -0.29 8.61
CA ALA A 481 -9.96 -0.03 8.82
C ALA A 481 -9.15 -0.23 7.53
N GLY A 482 -9.35 -1.34 6.81
CA GLY A 482 -8.66 -1.64 5.55
C GLY A 482 -8.98 -0.66 4.42
N ALA A 483 -10.24 -0.26 4.33
CA ALA A 483 -10.70 0.73 3.35
C ALA A 483 -10.12 2.13 3.60
N LEU A 484 -9.86 2.49 4.86
CA LEU A 484 -9.19 3.74 5.18
C LEU A 484 -7.67 3.64 5.00
N THR A 485 -7.07 2.51 5.40
CA THR A 485 -5.62 2.37 5.41
C THR A 485 -4.99 2.19 4.05
N SER A 486 -5.67 1.53 3.11
CA SER A 486 -5.17 1.39 1.73
C SER A 486 -5.11 2.69 0.94
N ASP A 487 -5.67 3.80 1.44
CA ASP A 487 -5.56 5.12 0.80
C ASP A 487 -4.11 5.64 0.76
N HIS A 488 -3.19 5.10 1.57
CA HIS A 488 -1.82 5.61 1.65
C HIS A 488 -0.87 5.13 0.54
N GLU A 489 -1.19 4.03 -0.14
CA GLU A 489 -0.22 3.32 -1.01
C GLU A 489 0.26 4.16 -2.20
N ASP A 490 -0.58 5.06 -2.72
CA ASP A 490 -0.23 5.95 -3.84
C ASP A 490 0.39 7.28 -3.37
N GLY A 491 0.52 7.48 -2.06
CA GLY A 491 1.17 8.61 -1.42
C GLY A 491 0.42 9.94 -1.46
N TYR A 492 1.11 11.00 -1.04
CA TYR A 492 0.59 12.35 -0.94
C TYR A 492 1.35 13.32 -1.84
N ALA A 493 0.70 14.41 -2.24
CA ALA A 493 1.37 15.47 -3.00
C ALA A 493 0.93 16.88 -2.59
N VAL A 494 1.89 17.80 -2.59
CA VAL A 494 1.62 19.24 -2.44
C VAL A 494 1.41 19.88 -3.80
N ARG A 495 0.49 20.84 -3.87
CA ARG A 495 0.26 21.61 -5.09
C ARG A 495 1.40 22.62 -5.30
N GLY A 496 2.23 22.38 -6.31
CA GLY A 496 3.22 23.35 -6.78
C GLY A 496 2.64 24.33 -7.82
N PRO A 497 3.41 25.37 -8.20
CA PRO A 497 2.96 26.40 -9.16
C PRO A 497 2.67 25.84 -10.57
N TYR A 498 3.22 24.69 -10.93
CA TYR A 498 3.08 24.10 -12.27
C TYR A 498 2.59 22.63 -12.26
N ARG A 499 2.70 21.93 -11.13
CA ARG A 499 2.32 20.51 -10.98
C ARG A 499 2.25 20.09 -9.51
N PHE A 500 1.56 18.99 -9.24
CA PHE A 500 1.67 18.27 -7.97
C PHE A 500 3.11 17.76 -7.79
N ARG A 501 3.64 17.89 -6.57
CA ARG A 501 4.93 17.34 -6.18
C ARG A 501 4.67 16.29 -5.09
N PRO A 502 5.07 15.03 -5.30
CA PRO A 502 5.01 14.02 -4.24
C PRO A 502 5.70 14.53 -2.97
N THR A 503 5.13 14.22 -1.82
CA THR A 503 5.65 14.59 -0.50
C THR A 503 5.43 13.44 0.48
N GLU A 504 6.23 13.42 1.53
CA GLU A 504 6.13 12.43 2.60
C GLU A 504 5.29 13.00 3.75
N VAL A 505 4.24 12.27 4.12
CA VAL A 505 3.33 12.57 5.24
C VAL A 505 3.43 11.49 6.33
N GLU A 506 3.94 10.32 5.95
CA GLU A 506 4.06 9.13 6.79
C GLU A 506 5.51 8.91 7.17
N VAL A 507 5.75 8.15 8.23
CA VAL A 507 7.11 7.78 8.63
C VAL A 507 7.11 6.29 8.87
N THR A 508 7.78 5.56 7.99
CA THR A 508 8.01 4.12 8.13
C THR A 508 9.50 3.89 8.26
N LYS A 509 9.91 3.24 9.37
CA LYS A 509 11.29 2.77 9.51
C LYS A 509 11.37 1.35 9.00
N PHE A 510 12.29 1.13 8.08
CA PHE A 510 12.57 -0.15 7.47
C PHE A 510 14.04 -0.50 7.72
N VAL A 511 14.31 -1.73 8.13
CA VAL A 511 15.65 -2.29 8.24
C VAL A 511 15.64 -3.69 7.62
N GLY A 512 16.73 -4.12 7.01
CA GLY A 512 16.71 -5.32 6.20
C GLY A 512 16.80 -5.02 4.72
N SER A 513 16.89 -6.07 3.94
CA SER A 513 16.79 -6.05 2.49
C SER A 513 15.77 -7.09 2.08
N ARG A 514 14.94 -6.77 1.08
CA ARG A 514 14.01 -7.76 0.58
C ARG A 514 14.80 -8.88 -0.09
N ASN A 515 14.42 -10.11 0.21
CA ASN A 515 14.99 -11.27 -0.44
C ASN A 515 13.90 -12.21 -0.94
N ASP A 516 13.69 -12.23 -2.25
CA ASP A 516 12.75 -13.13 -2.90
C ASP A 516 13.35 -14.52 -3.16
N GLY A 517 14.56 -14.78 -2.67
CA GLY A 517 15.36 -15.97 -2.92
C GLY A 517 15.91 -15.99 -4.33
N GLY A 518 16.06 -14.84 -4.99
CA GLY A 518 16.50 -14.77 -6.37
C GLY A 518 17.93 -15.30 -6.55
N HIS A 519 18.13 -16.16 -7.54
CA HIS A 519 19.45 -16.65 -7.93
C HIS A 519 19.67 -16.48 -9.44
N TRP A 520 20.84 -16.02 -9.84
CA TRP A 520 21.19 -15.95 -11.27
C TRP A 520 22.67 -16.14 -11.53
N ILE A 521 22.94 -16.55 -12.76
CA ILE A 521 24.26 -16.51 -13.36
C ILE A 521 24.34 -15.33 -14.32
N LEU A 522 25.42 -14.56 -14.19
CA LEU A 522 25.75 -13.44 -15.05
C LEU A 522 26.97 -13.81 -15.92
N VAL A 523 26.75 -13.86 -17.23
CA VAL A 523 27.81 -14.05 -18.22
C VAL A 523 28.19 -12.69 -18.79
N GLU A 524 29.47 -12.34 -18.69
CA GLU A 524 30.01 -11.10 -19.27
C GLU A 524 30.99 -11.44 -20.41
N PRO A 525 30.59 -11.26 -21.68
CA PRO A 525 31.51 -11.40 -22.80
C PRO A 525 32.63 -10.36 -22.74
N SER A 526 33.84 -10.70 -23.21
CA SER A 526 34.98 -9.77 -23.19
C SER A 526 34.91 -8.66 -24.25
N GLN A 527 34.02 -8.80 -25.24
CA GLN A 527 33.87 -7.80 -26.29
C GLN A 527 33.36 -6.47 -25.70
N PRO A 528 34.04 -5.33 -25.97
CA PRO A 528 33.58 -4.02 -25.52
C PRO A 528 32.15 -3.72 -26.00
N GLY A 529 31.29 -3.26 -25.09
CA GLY A 529 29.88 -2.95 -25.39
C GLY A 529 28.96 -4.17 -25.53
N ALA A 530 29.46 -5.40 -25.35
CA ALA A 530 28.60 -6.58 -25.34
C ALA A 530 27.61 -6.54 -24.17
N ARG A 531 26.36 -6.95 -24.43
CA ARG A 531 25.32 -7.08 -23.41
C ARG A 531 25.72 -8.16 -22.40
N ARG A 532 25.56 -7.87 -21.11
CA ARG A 532 25.66 -8.87 -20.04
C ARG A 532 24.41 -9.77 -20.08
N ILE A 533 24.60 -11.08 -19.93
CA ILE A 533 23.51 -12.05 -19.98
C ILE A 533 23.21 -12.51 -18.55
N ARG A 534 22.03 -12.15 -18.02
CA ARG A 534 21.52 -12.58 -16.71
C ARG A 534 20.53 -13.72 -16.93
N ILE A 535 20.76 -14.85 -16.29
CA ILE A 535 19.93 -16.06 -16.40
C ILE A 535 19.56 -16.51 -14.98
N GLU A 536 18.28 -16.72 -14.70
CA GLU A 536 17.84 -17.29 -13.42
C GLU A 536 18.45 -18.69 -13.25
N ALA A 537 19.22 -18.89 -12.19
CA ALA A 537 20.04 -20.07 -12.00
C ALA A 537 20.32 -20.35 -10.52
N GLU A 538 19.74 -21.43 -9.99
CA GLU A 538 19.97 -21.92 -8.63
C GLU A 538 21.25 -22.76 -8.58
N VAL A 539 22.17 -22.49 -7.64
CA VAL A 539 23.38 -23.31 -7.44
C VAL A 539 23.05 -24.56 -6.63
N THR A 540 23.14 -25.72 -7.28
CA THR A 540 22.85 -27.02 -6.64
C THR A 540 24.12 -27.70 -6.08
N ALA A 541 25.29 -27.35 -6.60
CA ALA A 541 26.58 -27.78 -6.06
C ALA A 541 27.70 -26.83 -6.49
N MET A 542 28.67 -26.59 -5.59
CA MET A 542 29.85 -25.78 -5.88
C MET A 542 31.11 -26.46 -5.34
N TRP A 543 32.22 -26.32 -6.06
CA TRP A 543 33.53 -26.87 -5.68
C TRP A 543 34.51 -25.77 -5.34
N HIS A 544 35.55 -26.12 -4.58
CA HIS A 544 36.62 -25.20 -4.22
C HIS A 544 37.33 -24.68 -5.47
N ARG A 545 37.60 -23.37 -5.49
CA ARG A 545 38.31 -22.73 -6.60
C ARG A 545 39.73 -23.29 -6.79
N SER A 546 40.43 -23.53 -5.68
CA SER A 546 41.80 -24.07 -5.67
C SER A 546 41.85 -25.58 -5.91
N ASN A 547 40.75 -26.30 -5.67
CA ASN A 547 40.69 -27.75 -5.80
C ASN A 547 39.32 -28.19 -6.36
N PRO A 548 39.18 -28.29 -7.70
CA PRO A 548 37.92 -28.68 -8.34
C PRO A 548 37.42 -30.11 -8.02
N ALA A 549 38.22 -30.93 -7.32
CA ALA A 549 37.79 -32.25 -6.84
C ALA A 549 37.04 -32.17 -5.50
N GLU A 550 37.22 -31.08 -4.74
CA GLU A 550 36.64 -30.90 -3.42
C GLU A 550 35.36 -30.07 -3.51
N ARG A 551 34.25 -30.65 -3.06
CA ARG A 551 32.91 -30.03 -3.10
C ARG A 551 32.63 -29.33 -1.78
N TYR A 552 32.09 -28.12 -1.83
CA TYR A 552 31.54 -27.49 -0.63
C TYR A 552 30.34 -28.29 -0.11
N PRO A 553 30.28 -28.58 1.20
CA PRO A 553 29.16 -29.32 1.79
C PRO A 553 27.85 -28.52 1.68
N ASP A 554 27.93 -27.20 1.89
CA ASP A 554 26.82 -26.26 1.75
C ASP A 554 27.22 -25.14 0.78
N PRO A 555 26.75 -25.16 -0.48
CA PRO A 555 27.00 -24.08 -1.42
C PRO A 555 26.27 -22.78 -1.04
N ALA A 556 25.12 -22.83 -0.37
CA ALA A 556 24.36 -21.64 0.01
C ALA A 556 25.11 -20.80 1.05
N ALA A 557 25.82 -21.44 1.98
CA ALA A 557 26.71 -20.76 2.91
C ALA A 557 27.82 -19.93 2.24
N ARG A 558 28.13 -20.19 0.96
CA ARG A 558 29.15 -19.45 0.21
C ARG A 558 28.63 -18.13 -0.35
N PHE A 559 27.32 -17.90 -0.32
CA PHE A 559 26.70 -16.62 -0.67
C PHE A 559 26.60 -15.71 0.55
N ARG A 560 27.76 -15.44 1.16
CA ARG A 560 27.94 -14.50 2.29
C ARG A 560 29.20 -13.69 2.09
N ARG A 561 29.24 -12.46 2.58
CA ARG A 561 30.48 -11.66 2.59
C ARG A 561 31.54 -12.24 3.52
N ASP A 562 31.09 -12.81 4.64
CA ASP A 562 31.91 -13.38 5.70
C ASP A 562 31.44 -14.79 6.04
N LEU A 563 32.34 -15.59 6.59
CA LEU A 563 32.07 -16.97 6.99
C LEU A 563 32.40 -17.16 8.46
N PRO A 564 31.48 -17.78 9.25
CA PRO A 564 31.77 -18.16 10.63
C PRO A 564 33.02 -19.05 10.70
N ASP A 565 33.81 -18.87 11.75
CA ASP A 565 34.95 -19.74 12.07
C ASP A 565 34.66 -20.62 13.29
N ASP A 566 35.44 -21.70 13.45
CA ASP A 566 35.27 -22.66 14.55
C ASP A 566 35.62 -22.06 15.94
N GLU A 567 36.25 -20.90 15.96
CA GLU A 567 36.67 -20.20 17.17
C GLU A 567 35.58 -19.22 17.70
N GLY A 568 34.43 -19.13 17.02
CA GLY A 568 33.30 -18.28 17.41
C GLY A 568 33.35 -16.84 16.91
N GLY A 569 34.21 -16.57 15.91
CA GLY A 569 34.26 -15.32 15.15
C GLY A 569 33.90 -15.57 13.69
N PHE A 570 34.46 -14.77 12.78
CA PHE A 570 34.32 -14.98 11.34
C PHE A 570 35.46 -14.33 10.56
N ALA A 571 35.65 -14.81 9.33
CA ALA A 571 36.66 -14.32 8.40
C ALA A 571 36.05 -13.96 7.03
N PRO A 572 36.72 -13.11 6.22
CA PRO A 572 36.27 -12.79 4.87
C PRO A 572 36.07 -14.05 4.03
N ASN A 573 34.98 -14.11 3.29
CA ASN A 573 34.73 -15.20 2.36
C ASN A 573 35.67 -15.07 1.15
N PRO A 574 36.57 -16.04 0.89
CA PRO A 574 37.50 -15.97 -0.24
C PRO A 574 36.84 -16.11 -1.62
N ASP A 575 35.58 -16.57 -1.66
CA ASP A 575 34.82 -16.70 -2.90
C ASP A 575 34.01 -15.46 -3.25
N TRP A 576 33.76 -14.62 -2.25
CA TRP A 576 33.00 -13.40 -2.41
C TRP A 576 33.81 -12.39 -3.21
N ILE A 577 33.13 -11.71 -4.14
CA ILE A 577 33.67 -10.56 -4.86
C ILE A 577 32.73 -9.39 -4.66
N ALA A 578 33.30 -8.20 -4.43
CA ALA A 578 32.51 -6.98 -4.34
C ALA A 578 31.73 -6.77 -5.64
N ALA A 579 30.40 -6.62 -5.53
CA ALA A 579 29.55 -6.24 -6.66
C ALA A 579 29.70 -4.73 -6.96
N GLU A 580 29.17 -4.28 -8.09
CA GLU A 580 29.09 -2.85 -8.42
C GLU A 580 28.18 -2.14 -7.40
N VAL A 581 28.45 -0.86 -7.11
CA VAL A 581 27.82 -0.03 -6.04
C VAL A 581 26.28 0.09 -6.15
N SER A 582 25.65 -0.44 -7.20
CA SER A 582 24.20 -0.44 -7.41
C SER A 582 23.47 -1.68 -6.87
N ASP A 583 24.19 -2.72 -6.47
CA ASP A 583 23.63 -4.06 -6.22
C ASP A 583 23.80 -4.46 -4.74
N ASP A 584 23.46 -3.55 -3.81
CA ASP A 584 23.71 -3.69 -2.37
C ASP A 584 23.01 -4.91 -1.71
N ASP A 585 22.00 -5.49 -2.38
CA ASP A 585 21.21 -6.63 -1.89
C ASP A 585 21.67 -7.99 -2.48
N GLU A 586 22.66 -8.00 -3.38
CA GLU A 586 23.10 -9.20 -4.10
C GLU A 586 24.51 -9.68 -3.67
N ILE A 587 24.63 -10.91 -3.14
CA ILE A 587 25.94 -11.52 -2.89
C ILE A 587 26.47 -12.14 -4.18
N THR A 588 27.66 -11.70 -4.61
CA THR A 588 28.32 -12.19 -5.82
C THR A 588 29.50 -13.12 -5.50
N VAL A 589 29.55 -14.25 -6.19
CA VAL A 589 30.65 -15.23 -6.15
C VAL A 589 31.26 -15.39 -7.55
N GLU A 590 32.59 -15.42 -7.62
CA GLU A 590 33.32 -15.70 -8.86
C GLU A 590 33.21 -17.19 -9.25
N ALA A 591 32.73 -17.45 -10.46
CA ALA A 591 32.56 -18.80 -11.01
C ALA A 591 33.38 -19.07 -12.28
N LEU A 592 34.08 -18.07 -12.83
CA LEU A 592 34.95 -18.28 -13.98
C LEU A 592 36.06 -19.28 -13.64
N GLY A 593 36.16 -20.35 -14.44
CA GLY A 593 37.11 -21.44 -14.21
C GLY A 593 36.80 -22.31 -12.99
N ARG A 594 35.61 -22.18 -12.39
CA ARG A 594 35.17 -23.01 -11.26
C ARG A 594 34.22 -24.11 -11.73
N LYS A 595 34.29 -25.27 -11.07
CA LYS A 595 33.28 -26.32 -11.23
C LYS A 595 32.01 -25.97 -10.44
N VAL A 596 30.86 -25.93 -11.10
CA VAL A 596 29.57 -25.61 -10.49
C VAL A 596 28.43 -26.38 -11.17
N SER A 597 27.42 -26.81 -10.42
CA SER A 597 26.17 -27.34 -10.95
C SER A 597 25.02 -26.38 -10.66
N LEU A 598 24.19 -26.14 -11.66
CA LEU A 598 23.13 -25.14 -11.67
C LEU A 598 21.83 -25.77 -12.14
N ARG A 599 20.71 -25.23 -11.67
CA ARG A 599 19.40 -25.40 -12.29
C ARG A 599 18.98 -24.06 -12.86
N THR A 600 18.95 -23.94 -14.19
CA THR A 600 18.51 -22.72 -14.87
C THR A 600 17.01 -22.76 -15.13
N ARG A 601 16.36 -21.60 -15.01
CA ARG A 601 14.93 -21.40 -15.27
C ARG A 601 14.78 -20.29 -16.31
N PHE A 602 13.94 -20.50 -17.31
CA PHE A 602 13.74 -19.52 -18.39
C PHE A 602 12.43 -19.79 -19.13
N VAL A 603 11.94 -18.79 -19.87
CA VAL A 603 10.74 -18.90 -20.70
C VAL A 603 11.14 -19.17 -22.15
N THR A 604 10.54 -20.18 -22.77
CA THR A 604 10.76 -20.57 -24.17
C THR A 604 9.43 -20.90 -24.85
N PHE A 605 9.46 -21.45 -26.06
CA PHE A 605 8.27 -21.92 -26.77
C PHE A 605 8.10 -23.43 -26.64
N GLY A 606 6.89 -23.86 -26.28
CA GLY A 606 6.47 -25.26 -26.21
C GLY A 606 6.15 -25.85 -27.58
N ALA A 607 5.76 -27.12 -27.60
CA ALA A 607 5.45 -27.86 -28.83
C ALA A 607 4.25 -27.29 -29.62
N ASP A 608 3.37 -26.54 -28.96
CA ASP A 608 2.21 -25.85 -29.54
C ASP A 608 2.53 -24.41 -30.02
N GLY A 609 3.77 -23.94 -29.81
CA GLY A 609 4.18 -22.57 -30.09
C GLY A 609 3.77 -21.56 -29.01
N GLY A 610 3.13 -22.01 -27.92
CA GLY A 610 2.84 -21.19 -26.74
C GLY A 610 4.11 -20.94 -25.93
N ARG A 611 4.17 -19.83 -25.18
CA ARG A 611 5.26 -19.63 -24.22
C ARG A 611 5.09 -20.61 -23.05
N VAL A 612 6.16 -21.30 -22.69
CA VAL A 612 6.22 -22.23 -21.56
C VAL A 612 7.44 -21.90 -20.72
N GLU A 613 7.33 -22.15 -19.43
CA GLU A 613 8.49 -22.13 -18.55
C GLU A 613 9.26 -23.45 -18.69
N ALA A 614 10.58 -23.37 -18.80
CA ALA A 614 11.48 -24.51 -18.90
C ALA A 614 12.54 -24.44 -17.80
N GLN A 615 12.97 -25.62 -17.37
CA GLN A 615 14.06 -25.79 -16.42
C GLN A 615 15.11 -26.74 -16.98
N THR A 616 16.38 -26.47 -16.75
CA THR A 616 17.49 -27.34 -17.18
C THR A 616 18.55 -27.43 -16.10
N ALA A 617 19.04 -28.64 -15.85
CA ALA A 617 20.20 -28.86 -14.99
C ALA A 617 21.48 -28.82 -15.82
N VAL A 618 22.48 -28.04 -15.41
CA VAL A 618 23.76 -27.89 -16.10
C VAL A 618 24.91 -27.99 -15.12
N THR A 619 25.93 -28.79 -15.44
CA THR A 619 27.20 -28.79 -14.72
C THR A 619 28.26 -28.15 -15.60
N LEU A 620 28.82 -27.04 -15.12
CA LEU A 620 29.95 -26.35 -15.73
C LEU A 620 31.21 -26.92 -15.09
N ASP A 621 31.95 -27.77 -15.82
CA ASP A 621 33.21 -28.36 -15.36
C ASP A 621 34.38 -27.85 -16.21
N PRO A 622 35.30 -27.03 -15.64
CA PRO A 622 36.41 -26.44 -16.38
C PRO A 622 37.44 -27.48 -16.88
N THR A 623 37.33 -28.74 -16.47
CA THR A 623 38.21 -29.83 -16.93
C THR A 623 37.70 -30.52 -18.21
N ILE A 624 36.40 -30.37 -18.51
CA ILE A 624 35.73 -31.04 -19.63
C ILE A 624 35.53 -30.04 -20.77
N ASP A 625 35.93 -30.41 -21.98
CA ASP A 625 35.68 -29.59 -23.16
C ASP A 625 34.27 -29.86 -23.69
N GLY A 626 33.44 -28.82 -23.75
CA GLY A 626 32.07 -28.93 -24.24
C GLY A 626 31.26 -27.65 -24.03
N TYR A 627 30.36 -27.36 -24.97
CA TYR A 627 29.39 -26.29 -24.79
C TYR A 627 28.15 -26.80 -24.09
N HIS A 628 27.70 -26.02 -23.10
CA HIS A 628 26.48 -26.25 -22.37
C HIS A 628 25.50 -25.13 -22.64
N LYS A 629 24.25 -25.50 -22.92
CA LYS A 629 23.14 -24.55 -23.05
C LYS A 629 22.74 -24.07 -21.66
N LEU A 630 22.73 -22.76 -21.46
CA LEU A 630 22.36 -22.12 -20.20
C LEU A 630 20.87 -21.76 -20.19
N ALA A 631 20.36 -21.12 -21.24
CA ALA A 631 18.96 -20.69 -21.33
C ALA A 631 18.51 -20.37 -22.76
N ASP A 632 17.19 -20.19 -22.93
CA ASP A 632 16.57 -19.48 -24.05
C ASP A 632 16.08 -18.09 -23.59
N GLU A 633 16.17 -17.09 -24.47
CA GLU A 633 15.55 -15.76 -24.33
C GLU A 633 14.59 -15.53 -25.49
N ILE A 634 13.33 -15.16 -25.24
CA ILE A 634 12.37 -14.82 -26.30
C ILE A 634 12.70 -13.44 -26.88
N VAL A 635 13.07 -13.41 -28.16
CA VAL A 635 13.43 -12.19 -28.90
C VAL A 635 12.23 -11.60 -29.64
N ALA A 636 11.29 -12.45 -30.08
CA ALA A 636 10.05 -12.03 -30.72
C ALA A 636 8.96 -13.09 -30.56
N VAL A 637 7.70 -12.67 -30.52
CA VAL A 637 6.53 -13.56 -30.52
C VAL A 637 5.77 -13.43 -31.83
N THR A 638 5.24 -14.55 -32.31
CA THR A 638 4.35 -14.65 -33.46
C THR A 638 3.13 -15.48 -33.08
N ALA A 639 2.13 -15.59 -33.98
CA ALA A 639 0.91 -16.33 -33.70
C ALA A 639 1.12 -17.84 -33.44
N SER A 640 2.23 -18.42 -33.94
CA SER A 640 2.49 -19.87 -33.89
C SER A 640 3.85 -20.23 -33.24
N GLY A 641 4.43 -19.31 -32.47
CA GLY A 641 5.76 -19.44 -31.88
C GLY A 641 6.49 -18.11 -31.85
N GLY A 642 7.72 -18.05 -32.36
CA GLY A 642 8.48 -16.81 -32.40
C GLY A 642 9.97 -17.01 -32.65
N ARG A 643 10.79 -16.09 -32.15
CA ARG A 643 12.25 -16.18 -32.23
C ARG A 643 12.84 -16.25 -30.82
N VAL A 644 13.79 -17.13 -30.63
CA VAL A 644 14.56 -17.27 -29.39
C VAL A 644 16.05 -17.08 -29.64
N ALA A 645 16.73 -16.58 -28.63
CA ALA A 645 18.18 -16.59 -28.51
C ALA A 645 18.59 -17.66 -27.50
N GLU A 646 19.33 -18.66 -27.94
CA GLU A 646 19.92 -19.67 -27.06
C GLU A 646 21.30 -19.24 -26.59
N HIS A 647 21.56 -19.36 -25.30
CA HIS A 647 22.81 -18.95 -24.67
C HIS A 647 23.68 -20.18 -24.35
N TRP A 648 24.88 -20.25 -24.93
CA TRP A 648 25.79 -21.40 -24.80
C TRP A 648 27.15 -21.00 -24.23
N TYR A 649 27.68 -21.79 -23.30
CA TYR A 649 28.96 -21.52 -22.64
C TYR A 649 29.82 -22.78 -22.51
N ASN A 650 31.13 -22.65 -22.74
CA ASN A 650 32.12 -23.70 -22.53
C ASN A 650 33.03 -23.34 -21.35
N PRO A 651 32.99 -24.10 -20.23
CA PRO A 651 33.73 -23.78 -19.02
C PRO A 651 35.25 -23.97 -19.13
N LYS A 652 35.71 -24.88 -19.98
CA LYS A 652 37.15 -25.16 -20.17
C LYS A 652 37.83 -24.10 -21.04
N THR A 653 37.20 -23.75 -22.16
CA THR A 653 37.74 -22.72 -23.06
C THR A 653 37.34 -21.30 -22.65
N GLN A 654 36.40 -21.16 -21.71
CA GLN A 654 35.83 -19.90 -21.24
C GLN A 654 35.24 -19.06 -22.38
N THR A 655 34.60 -19.73 -23.33
CA THR A 655 33.99 -19.10 -24.49
C THR A 655 32.47 -19.19 -24.46
N TYR A 656 31.82 -18.16 -25.00
CA TYR A 656 30.37 -18.03 -25.09
C TYR A 656 29.96 -17.78 -26.55
N TYR A 657 28.81 -18.32 -26.94
CA TYR A 657 28.12 -17.93 -28.18
C TYR A 657 26.60 -17.94 -28.01
N GLN A 658 25.92 -17.29 -28.95
CA GLN A 658 24.47 -17.28 -29.06
C GLN A 658 24.02 -17.95 -30.36
N VAL A 659 22.90 -18.69 -30.29
CA VAL A 659 22.19 -19.20 -31.47
C VAL A 659 20.83 -18.51 -31.54
N GLN A 660 20.54 -17.83 -32.64
CA GLN A 660 19.17 -17.36 -32.89
C GLN A 660 18.42 -18.46 -33.61
N ALA A 661 17.23 -18.82 -33.11
CA ALA A 661 16.38 -19.81 -33.71
C ALA A 661 14.94 -19.30 -33.88
N GLU A 662 14.33 -19.67 -34.99
CA GLU A 662 12.89 -19.54 -35.20
C GLU A 662 12.20 -20.79 -34.67
N VAL A 663 11.11 -20.60 -33.92
CA VAL A 663 10.28 -21.66 -33.37
C VAL A 663 8.88 -21.54 -33.94
N THR A 664 8.36 -22.63 -34.52
CA THR A 664 6.99 -22.74 -35.03
C THR A 664 6.42 -24.09 -34.61
N GLY A 665 5.53 -24.09 -33.62
CA GLY A 665 5.14 -25.31 -32.92
C GLY A 665 6.37 -26.07 -32.39
N ALA A 666 6.45 -27.38 -32.64
CA ALA A 666 7.58 -28.22 -32.26
C ALA A 666 8.83 -28.04 -33.14
N ARG A 667 8.75 -27.29 -34.25
CA ARG A 667 9.87 -27.10 -35.16
C ARG A 667 10.75 -25.95 -34.69
N ARG A 668 12.05 -26.20 -34.56
CA ARG A 668 13.08 -25.20 -34.27
C ARG A 668 14.10 -25.14 -35.41
N VAL A 669 14.35 -23.96 -35.96
CA VAL A 669 15.28 -23.73 -37.08
C VAL A 669 16.30 -22.68 -36.68
N GLU A 670 17.59 -23.04 -36.72
CA GLU A 670 18.69 -22.09 -36.50
C GLU A 670 18.71 -21.06 -37.64
N LEU A 671 18.64 -19.78 -37.27
CA LEU A 671 18.72 -18.63 -38.18
C LEU A 671 20.14 -18.09 -38.27
N SER A 672 20.82 -18.01 -37.13
CA SER A 672 22.21 -17.54 -37.07
C SER A 672 22.89 -18.01 -35.80
N ARG A 673 24.23 -17.99 -35.82
CA ARG A 673 25.09 -18.32 -34.68
C ARG A 673 26.23 -17.32 -34.62
N SER A 674 26.46 -16.76 -33.44
CA SER A 674 27.63 -15.90 -33.22
C SER A 674 28.91 -16.73 -33.18
N ALA A 675 30.04 -16.15 -33.59
CA ALA A 675 31.33 -16.77 -33.33
C ALA A 675 31.55 -16.91 -31.81
N PRO A 676 32.15 -18.01 -31.32
CA PRO A 676 32.54 -18.11 -29.93
C PRO A 676 33.53 -17.01 -29.55
N GLY A 677 33.19 -16.26 -28.50
CA GLY A 677 34.01 -15.19 -27.96
C GLY A 677 34.41 -15.48 -26.51
N PRO A 678 35.55 -14.94 -26.04
CA PRO A 678 35.96 -15.11 -24.65
C PRO A 678 34.97 -14.42 -23.69
N VAL A 679 34.81 -15.02 -22.51
CA VAL A 679 34.07 -14.47 -21.38
C VAL A 679 35.05 -13.85 -20.40
N ARG A 680 34.83 -12.58 -20.02
CA ARG A 680 35.70 -11.87 -19.06
C ARG A 680 35.37 -12.19 -17.62
N ALA A 681 34.10 -12.49 -17.34
CA ALA A 681 33.61 -12.82 -16.00
C ALA A 681 32.39 -13.74 -16.09
N LEU A 682 32.32 -14.68 -15.15
CA LEU A 682 31.17 -15.54 -14.94
C LEU A 682 30.83 -15.47 -13.46
N ARG A 683 29.72 -14.81 -13.13
CA ARG A 683 29.39 -14.48 -11.74
C ARG A 683 28.12 -15.21 -11.34
N LEU A 684 28.16 -15.86 -10.18
CA LEU A 684 26.97 -16.37 -9.52
C LEU A 684 26.49 -15.34 -8.54
N ARG A 685 25.19 -15.09 -8.51
CA ARG A 685 24.59 -14.09 -7.64
C ARG A 685 23.36 -14.65 -6.97
N GLN A 686 23.17 -14.22 -5.73
CA GLN A 686 22.03 -14.59 -4.91
C GLN A 686 21.62 -13.37 -4.09
N GLU A 687 20.31 -13.14 -4.00
CA GLU A 687 19.74 -12.22 -3.01
C GLU A 687 20.03 -12.74 -1.60
N THR A 688 20.56 -11.88 -0.74
CA THR A 688 21.14 -12.27 0.54
C THR A 688 20.11 -12.53 1.64
N VAL A 689 20.07 -13.74 2.21
CA VAL A 689 19.22 -14.04 3.40
C VAL A 689 19.99 -13.82 4.71
N TYR A 690 21.23 -13.33 4.62
CA TYR A 690 22.22 -13.35 5.71
C TYR A 690 22.70 -11.95 6.12
N ASP A 691 22.18 -10.89 5.49
CA ASP A 691 22.60 -9.52 5.76
C ASP A 691 21.71 -8.81 6.79
N SER A 692 21.94 -7.50 6.96
CA SER A 692 21.22 -6.61 7.88
C SER A 692 21.23 -7.04 9.35
N VAL A 693 22.13 -7.93 9.74
CA VAL A 693 22.25 -8.44 11.12
C VAL A 693 22.35 -7.31 12.14
N ILE A 694 23.21 -6.32 11.89
CA ILE A 694 23.41 -5.18 12.80
C ILE A 694 22.13 -4.34 12.88
N ASP A 695 21.53 -4.00 11.74
CA ASP A 695 20.35 -3.15 11.69
C ASP A 695 19.14 -3.82 12.33
N LEU A 696 18.90 -5.11 12.06
CA LEU A 696 17.83 -5.90 12.68
C LEU A 696 18.04 -6.05 14.18
N HIS A 697 19.26 -6.36 14.61
CA HIS A 697 19.61 -6.45 16.03
C HIS A 697 19.36 -5.12 16.74
N ASP A 698 19.84 -4.01 16.16
CA ASP A 698 19.66 -2.67 16.72
C ASP A 698 18.18 -2.25 16.71
N PHE A 699 17.45 -2.56 15.66
CA PHE A 699 16.03 -2.27 15.54
C PHE A 699 15.27 -2.94 16.68
N VAL A 700 15.45 -4.24 16.87
CA VAL A 700 14.83 -5.01 17.95
C VAL A 700 15.25 -4.48 19.32
N THR A 701 16.55 -4.36 19.58
CA THR A 701 17.07 -4.11 20.94
C THR A 701 16.95 -2.66 21.40
N LYS A 702 17.04 -1.68 20.50
CA LYS A 702 16.96 -0.27 20.90
C LYS A 702 15.53 0.12 21.23
N ASN A 703 14.53 -0.40 20.54
CA ASN A 703 13.16 0.11 20.64
C ASN A 703 12.20 -0.98 21.15
N MET A 704 12.59 -1.64 22.25
CA MET A 704 11.78 -2.69 22.87
C MET A 704 10.43 -2.16 23.34
N GLY A 705 9.39 -2.98 23.19
CA GLY A 705 8.02 -2.62 23.55
C GLY A 705 7.25 -1.87 22.47
N LEU A 706 7.91 -1.35 21.43
CA LEU A 706 7.21 -0.86 20.26
C LEU A 706 6.80 -2.04 19.36
N PRO A 707 5.65 -1.97 18.67
CA PRO A 707 5.21 -3.00 17.74
C PRO A 707 6.24 -3.18 16.62
N LEU A 708 6.33 -4.37 16.05
CA LEU A 708 7.22 -4.64 14.92
C LEU A 708 6.61 -5.72 14.02
N VAL A 709 6.93 -5.60 12.73
CA VAL A 709 6.54 -6.54 11.69
C VAL A 709 7.81 -7.13 11.11
N PHE A 710 7.85 -8.45 10.93
CA PHE A 710 8.91 -9.13 10.17
C PHE A 710 8.33 -9.70 8.88
N ASP A 711 9.13 -9.65 7.82
CA ASP A 711 8.99 -10.60 6.72
C ASP A 711 9.91 -11.79 7.01
N THR A 712 9.35 -12.99 6.88
CA THR A 712 9.98 -14.24 7.33
C THR A 712 9.94 -15.32 6.26
N SER A 713 9.55 -14.99 5.02
CA SER A 713 9.37 -15.94 3.93
C SER A 713 10.25 -15.60 2.72
N SER A 714 11.31 -16.39 2.56
CA SER A 714 12.30 -16.27 1.48
C SER A 714 11.83 -16.80 0.11
N GLY A 715 10.59 -16.55 -0.32
CA GLY A 715 10.12 -17.11 -1.59
C GLY A 715 8.85 -16.50 -2.15
N LEU A 716 8.96 -15.94 -3.36
CA LEU A 716 7.96 -15.44 -4.33
C LEU A 716 6.77 -14.58 -3.84
N ALA A 717 6.33 -14.69 -2.59
CA ALA A 717 5.28 -13.90 -1.97
C ALA A 717 5.81 -13.29 -0.67
N VAL A 718 5.66 -11.98 -0.53
CA VAL A 718 6.00 -11.21 0.69
C VAL A 718 5.01 -11.59 1.77
N TRP A 719 5.48 -12.05 2.92
CA TRP A 719 4.59 -12.35 4.04
C TRP A 719 5.00 -11.58 5.29
N ASN A 720 4.45 -10.39 5.40
CA ASN A 720 4.61 -9.54 6.57
C ASN A 720 3.75 -10.07 7.70
N TYR A 721 4.34 -10.25 8.88
CA TYR A 721 3.61 -10.68 10.05
C TYR A 721 3.98 -9.89 11.30
N PRO A 722 2.98 -9.53 12.13
CA PRO A 722 3.24 -8.88 13.40
C PRO A 722 3.97 -9.86 14.33
N VAL A 723 5.02 -9.38 14.99
CA VAL A 723 5.79 -10.20 15.93
C VAL A 723 5.16 -10.14 17.31
N ASN A 724 4.71 -11.28 17.82
CA ASN A 724 4.05 -11.40 19.12
C ASN A 724 4.98 -11.93 20.23
N PHE A 725 6.21 -12.29 19.85
CA PHE A 725 7.22 -12.76 20.79
C PHE A 725 8.61 -12.53 20.22
N VAL A 726 9.52 -12.04 21.06
CA VAL A 726 10.94 -11.96 20.79
C VAL A 726 11.73 -12.46 21.99
N ARG A 727 12.86 -13.11 21.73
CA ARG A 727 13.89 -13.41 22.71
C ARG A 727 15.25 -13.36 22.04
N LEU A 728 16.17 -12.65 22.67
CA LEU A 728 17.57 -12.62 22.29
C LEU A 728 18.38 -13.35 23.37
N ASP A 729 19.11 -14.39 23.00
CA ASP A 729 20.06 -15.06 23.90
C ASP A 729 21.49 -14.70 23.51
N ARG A 730 22.34 -14.43 24.49
CA ARG A 730 23.78 -14.27 24.26
C ARG A 730 24.45 -15.62 24.44
N VAL A 731 24.87 -16.24 23.35
CA VAL A 731 25.37 -17.62 23.33
C VAL A 731 26.82 -17.71 23.78
N SER A 732 27.68 -16.87 23.21
CA SER A 732 29.10 -16.85 23.53
C SER A 732 29.74 -15.51 23.17
N GLU A 733 30.87 -15.21 23.80
CA GLU A 733 31.67 -14.02 23.52
C GLU A 733 33.15 -14.40 23.46
N ARG A 734 33.88 -13.81 22.51
CA ARG A 734 35.30 -14.04 22.27
C ARG A 734 35.99 -12.71 22.04
N GLU A 735 37.11 -12.48 22.72
CA GLU A 735 37.97 -11.33 22.45
C GLU A 735 39.15 -11.76 21.56
N ARG A 736 39.53 -10.92 20.60
CA ARG A 736 40.70 -11.11 19.73
C ARG A 736 41.47 -9.80 19.61
N VAL A 737 42.71 -9.88 19.14
CA VAL A 737 43.48 -8.71 18.70
C VAL A 737 43.64 -8.80 17.19
N GLU A 738 43.11 -7.81 16.49
CA GLU A 738 43.20 -7.72 15.03
C GLU A 738 43.79 -6.38 14.65
N GLU A 739 44.82 -6.40 13.81
CA GLU A 739 45.55 -5.18 13.40
C GLU A 739 46.05 -4.36 14.61
N GLY A 740 46.40 -5.04 15.71
CA GLY A 740 46.84 -4.42 16.96
C GLY A 740 45.71 -3.79 17.79
N GLN A 741 44.45 -3.92 17.37
CA GLN A 741 43.28 -3.41 18.10
C GLN A 741 42.52 -4.55 18.76
N PRO A 742 42.07 -4.39 20.02
CA PRO A 742 41.17 -5.36 20.63
C PRO A 742 39.79 -5.28 19.97
N VAL A 743 39.24 -6.45 19.64
CA VAL A 743 37.89 -6.61 19.09
C VAL A 743 37.16 -7.71 19.86
N SER A 744 35.84 -7.66 19.91
CA SER A 744 35.03 -8.75 20.45
C SER A 744 34.05 -9.30 19.41
N TYR A 745 33.82 -10.60 19.48
CA TYR A 745 32.82 -11.33 18.71
C TYR A 745 31.79 -11.86 19.68
N THR A 746 30.55 -11.44 19.53
CA THR A 746 29.44 -11.94 20.33
C THR A 746 28.49 -12.71 19.43
N ARG A 747 28.26 -13.98 19.78
CA ARG A 747 27.29 -14.85 19.13
C ARG A 747 25.95 -14.74 19.83
N TYR A 748 24.91 -14.56 19.05
CA TYR A 748 23.54 -14.44 19.51
C TYR A 748 22.65 -15.51 18.90
N ARG A 749 21.55 -15.78 19.60
CA ARG A 749 20.42 -16.54 19.08
C ARG A 749 19.16 -15.69 19.23
N LEU A 750 18.56 -15.33 18.10
CA LEU A 750 17.30 -14.60 18.05
C LEU A 750 16.16 -15.60 17.81
N ARG A 751 15.27 -15.70 18.78
CA ARG A 751 14.03 -16.46 18.70
C ARG A 751 12.86 -15.49 18.58
N TYR A 752 11.99 -15.72 17.61
CA TYR A 752 10.80 -14.90 17.45
C TYR A 752 9.60 -15.74 17.04
N ARG A 753 8.41 -15.25 17.37
CA ARG A 753 7.15 -15.79 16.81
C ARG A 753 6.36 -14.64 16.21
N THR A 754 5.84 -14.89 15.02
CA THR A 754 4.93 -14.03 14.30
C THR A 754 3.50 -14.57 14.42
N MET A 755 2.49 -13.71 14.25
CA MET A 755 1.12 -14.19 14.08
C MET A 755 0.91 -14.63 12.64
N GLY A 756 0.43 -15.86 12.40
CA GLY A 756 0.13 -16.38 11.06
C GLY A 756 1.36 -16.86 10.28
N GLY A 757 2.53 -16.25 10.49
CA GLY A 757 3.79 -16.61 9.83
C GLY A 757 4.68 -17.61 10.55
N PRO A 758 5.77 -18.06 9.90
CA PRO A 758 6.75 -18.95 10.51
C PRO A 758 7.47 -18.27 11.68
N ALA A 759 7.60 -19.03 12.78
CA ALA A 759 8.50 -18.68 13.86
C ALA A 759 9.96 -18.89 13.44
N GLY A 760 10.86 -18.06 13.91
CA GLY A 760 12.28 -18.16 13.58
C GLY A 760 13.16 -18.40 14.80
N ASP A 761 14.28 -19.06 14.52
CA ASP A 761 15.35 -19.37 15.46
C ASP A 761 16.70 -19.25 14.74
N THR A 762 17.19 -18.01 14.68
CA THR A 762 18.37 -17.66 13.89
C THR A 762 19.57 -17.36 14.77
N HIS A 763 20.76 -17.74 14.29
CA HIS A 763 22.02 -17.50 14.96
C HIS A 763 22.86 -16.55 14.12
N TYR A 764 23.55 -15.62 14.78
CA TYR A 764 24.42 -14.66 14.13
C TYR A 764 25.52 -14.19 15.07
N ILE A 765 26.58 -13.61 14.50
CA ILE A 765 27.75 -13.12 15.22
C ILE A 765 27.95 -11.65 14.88
N ILE A 766 28.09 -10.79 15.88
CA ILE A 766 28.46 -9.38 15.71
C ILE A 766 29.91 -9.18 16.18
N LYS A 767 30.73 -8.58 15.31
CA LYS A 767 32.05 -8.07 15.64
C LYS A 767 31.95 -6.62 16.12
N ARG A 768 32.57 -6.34 17.26
CA ARG A 768 32.63 -5.01 17.86
C ARG A 768 34.07 -4.52 17.98
N ASP A 769 34.26 -3.22 17.78
CA ASP A 769 35.54 -2.55 18.02
C ASP A 769 35.85 -2.38 19.52
N ALA A 770 37.01 -1.80 19.84
CA ALA A 770 37.42 -1.52 21.21
C ALA A 770 36.45 -0.61 21.99
N ALA A 771 35.66 0.20 21.28
CA ALA A 771 34.63 1.08 21.84
C ALA A 771 33.25 0.40 21.92
N GLY A 772 33.12 -0.84 21.44
CA GLY A 772 31.87 -1.62 21.48
C GLY A 772 30.92 -1.35 20.32
N ASN A 773 31.31 -0.55 19.34
CA ASN A 773 30.49 -0.29 18.16
C ASN A 773 30.45 -1.56 17.30
N ALA A 774 29.26 -1.94 16.82
CA ALA A 774 29.16 -3.00 15.82
C ALA A 774 29.83 -2.52 14.53
N VAL A 775 30.85 -3.24 14.06
CA VAL A 775 31.61 -2.88 12.86
C VAL A 775 31.42 -3.87 11.72
N ARG A 776 31.02 -5.10 12.04
CA ARG A 776 30.77 -6.17 11.06
C ARG A 776 29.92 -7.26 11.70
N ALA A 777 29.22 -8.04 10.91
CA ALA A 777 28.46 -9.18 11.41
C ALA A 777 28.35 -10.28 10.35
N VAL A 778 27.99 -11.48 10.78
CA VAL A 778 27.63 -12.59 9.91
C VAL A 778 26.43 -13.32 10.49
N ALA A 779 25.45 -13.65 9.65
CA ALA A 779 24.40 -14.57 10.02
C ALA A 779 24.84 -16.01 9.73
N GLU A 780 24.61 -16.90 10.69
CA GLU A 780 24.88 -18.34 10.54
C GLU A 780 23.70 -19.05 9.87
N HIS A 781 22.48 -18.60 10.22
CA HIS A 781 21.20 -19.01 9.63
C HIS A 781 20.52 -17.81 8.96
N PRO A 782 19.53 -18.03 8.07
CA PRO A 782 18.73 -16.94 7.51
C PRO A 782 18.18 -16.01 8.59
N MET A 783 18.30 -14.70 8.37
CA MET A 783 17.66 -13.67 9.18
C MET A 783 16.22 -13.47 8.70
N PRO A 784 15.33 -12.80 9.47
CA PRO A 784 14.17 -12.15 8.85
C PRO A 784 14.65 -11.28 7.68
N ASP A 785 13.98 -11.33 6.54
CA ASP A 785 14.42 -10.60 5.34
C ASP A 785 14.47 -9.10 5.64
N PHE A 786 13.39 -8.60 6.23
CA PHE A 786 13.35 -7.26 6.79
C PHE A 786 12.41 -7.15 7.98
N ALA A 787 12.60 -6.05 8.71
CA ALA A 787 11.71 -5.61 9.76
C ALA A 787 11.32 -4.17 9.52
N PHE A 788 10.06 -3.84 9.82
CA PHE A 788 9.62 -2.45 9.70
C PHE A 788 8.59 -2.07 10.76
N ARG A 789 8.42 -0.75 10.89
CA ARG A 789 7.48 -0.09 11.80
C ARG A 789 6.95 1.16 11.16
N ASN A 790 5.64 1.33 11.23
CA ASN A 790 5.00 2.59 10.89
C ASN A 790 5.03 3.48 12.13
N GLU A 791 5.99 4.42 12.18
CA GLU A 791 6.13 5.40 13.26
C GLU A 791 4.94 6.35 13.27
N THR A 792 4.55 6.79 12.08
CA THR A 792 3.34 7.57 11.82
C THR A 792 2.74 7.12 10.50
N TRP A 793 1.45 6.81 10.50
CA TRP A 793 0.71 6.36 9.33
C TRP A 793 -0.57 7.17 9.20
N VAL A 794 -0.81 7.78 8.05
CA VAL A 794 -1.83 8.81 7.87
C VAL A 794 -2.80 8.41 6.77
N CYS A 795 -4.05 8.21 7.16
CA CYS A 795 -5.14 7.87 6.25
C CYS A 795 -6.10 9.07 6.19
N ALA A 796 -5.86 10.00 5.28
CA ALA A 796 -6.63 11.24 5.20
C ALA A 796 -6.84 11.67 3.74
N PRO A 797 -7.94 12.37 3.42
CA PRO A 797 -8.10 12.99 2.11
C PRO A 797 -7.04 14.09 1.89
N MET A 798 -6.60 14.73 2.97
CA MET A 798 -5.56 15.75 3.00
C MET A 798 -4.89 15.77 4.37
N ALA A 799 -3.57 16.00 4.40
CA ALA A 799 -2.77 16.03 5.62
C ALA A 799 -1.63 17.06 5.50
N PRO A 800 -1.08 17.56 6.63
CA PRO A 800 0.10 18.41 6.57
C PRO A 800 1.34 17.56 6.27
N ASP A 801 2.18 18.01 5.36
CA ASP A 801 3.51 17.41 5.17
C ASP A 801 4.50 17.87 6.27
N ALA A 802 5.76 17.41 6.18
CA ALA A 802 6.80 17.77 7.14
C ALA A 802 7.05 19.30 7.27
N SER A 803 6.67 20.10 6.27
CA SER A 803 6.76 21.57 6.29
C SER A 803 5.49 22.25 6.79
N GLY A 804 4.42 21.48 7.03
CA GLY A 804 3.08 21.96 7.36
C GLY A 804 2.23 22.33 6.15
N ALA A 805 2.69 22.04 4.92
CA ALA A 805 1.93 22.34 3.71
C ALA A 805 0.82 21.31 3.49
N ALA A 806 -0.31 21.77 2.95
CA ALA A 806 -1.45 20.91 2.62
C ALA A 806 -1.10 19.92 1.49
N ALA A 807 -1.00 18.64 1.83
CA ALA A 807 -0.74 17.55 0.92
C ALA A 807 -2.02 16.74 0.69
N ILE A 808 -2.39 16.53 -0.57
CA ILE A 808 -3.59 15.77 -0.95
C ILE A 808 -3.26 14.30 -1.21
N ASN A 809 -4.22 13.42 -0.94
CA ASN A 809 -4.08 12.00 -1.21
C ASN A 809 -4.21 11.70 -2.72
N LEU A 810 -3.16 11.16 -3.34
CA LEU A 810 -3.12 10.92 -4.78
C LEU A 810 -3.97 9.72 -5.19
N GLY A 811 -4.00 8.67 -4.37
CA GLY A 811 -4.85 7.48 -4.60
C GLY A 811 -6.32 7.85 -4.61
N ALA A 812 -6.76 8.64 -3.63
CA ALA A 812 -8.12 9.15 -3.56
C ALA A 812 -8.52 10.06 -4.72
N LEU A 813 -7.57 10.89 -5.18
CA LEU A 813 -7.79 11.75 -6.34
C LEU A 813 -7.91 10.92 -7.63
N ALA A 814 -6.98 10.01 -7.89
CA ALA A 814 -6.99 9.14 -9.06
C ALA A 814 -8.18 8.16 -9.05
N GLY A 815 -8.57 7.72 -7.85
CA GLY A 815 -9.74 6.93 -7.55
C GLY A 815 -11.05 7.63 -7.90
N GLY A 816 -11.05 8.96 -7.90
CA GLY A 816 -12.22 9.80 -8.10
C GLY A 816 -13.08 9.94 -6.85
N TYR A 817 -12.57 9.61 -5.66
CA TYR A 817 -13.33 9.73 -4.42
C TYR A 817 -12.88 10.89 -3.54
N LEU A 818 -11.88 11.69 -3.93
CA LEU A 818 -11.42 12.87 -3.16
C LEU A 818 -12.32 14.11 -3.30
N THR A 819 -12.75 14.42 -4.52
CA THR A 819 -13.46 15.66 -4.84
C THR A 819 -14.91 15.41 -5.25
N ASP A 820 -15.67 16.47 -5.49
CA ASP A 820 -16.88 16.38 -6.28
C ASP A 820 -16.58 16.14 -7.78
N LYS A 821 -17.64 15.92 -8.56
CA LYS A 821 -17.60 15.65 -10.01
C LYS A 821 -16.97 16.79 -10.82
N ALA A 822 -17.05 18.02 -10.32
CA ALA A 822 -16.43 19.19 -10.95
C ALA A 822 -14.93 19.30 -10.62
N GLY A 823 -14.45 18.58 -9.62
CA GLY A 823 -13.07 18.71 -9.13
C GLY A 823 -12.85 20.02 -8.35
N GLU A 824 -13.92 20.71 -7.94
CA GLU A 824 -13.86 22.05 -7.36
C GLU A 824 -13.75 22.01 -5.84
N ARG A 825 -14.37 21.01 -5.21
CA ARG A 825 -14.41 20.89 -3.75
C ARG A 825 -14.03 19.50 -3.28
N MET A 826 -13.21 19.45 -2.24
CA MET A 826 -12.94 18.21 -1.49
C MET A 826 -14.19 17.78 -0.72
N ILE A 827 -14.58 16.52 -0.86
CA ILE A 827 -15.73 15.96 -0.17
C ILE A 827 -15.18 14.99 0.88
N THR A 828 -15.65 15.04 2.12
CA THR A 828 -15.02 14.28 3.24
C THR A 828 -16.01 13.41 4.02
N ALA A 829 -17.26 13.31 3.54
CA ALA A 829 -18.35 12.64 4.23
C ALA A 829 -18.06 11.13 4.44
N MET A 830 -17.54 10.45 3.41
CA MET A 830 -17.14 9.05 3.50
C MET A 830 -16.13 8.81 4.62
N TRP A 831 -15.01 9.54 4.63
CA TRP A 831 -13.97 9.40 5.68
C TRP A 831 -14.52 9.71 7.06
N ARG A 832 -15.38 10.73 7.21
CA ARG A 832 -16.01 11.04 8.49
C ARG A 832 -16.87 9.87 9.00
N ARG A 833 -17.70 9.27 8.13
CA ARG A 833 -18.55 8.13 8.54
C ARG A 833 -17.72 6.91 8.89
N LEU A 834 -16.79 6.53 8.02
CA LEU A 834 -15.90 5.39 8.25
C LEU A 834 -15.06 5.58 9.52
N GLY A 835 -14.47 6.77 9.71
CA GLY A 835 -13.74 7.13 10.92
C GLY A 835 -14.61 7.06 12.19
N ALA A 836 -15.87 7.49 12.12
CA ALA A 836 -16.79 7.38 13.25
C ALA A 836 -17.10 5.93 13.61
N LEU A 837 -17.41 5.07 12.63
CA LEU A 837 -17.65 3.64 12.84
C LEU A 837 -16.44 2.96 13.51
N LEU A 838 -15.24 3.24 13.01
CA LEU A 838 -14.00 2.69 13.58
C LEU A 838 -13.73 3.23 14.99
N TYR A 839 -13.89 4.54 15.22
CA TYR A 839 -13.70 5.18 16.52
C TYR A 839 -14.61 4.58 17.60
N VAL A 840 -15.91 4.48 17.33
CA VAL A 840 -16.86 3.99 18.34
C VAL A 840 -16.64 2.51 18.67
N SER A 841 -16.20 1.71 17.69
CA SER A 841 -15.85 0.30 17.91
C SER A 841 -14.60 0.14 18.75
N LEU A 842 -13.52 0.85 18.40
CA LEU A 842 -12.26 0.79 19.12
C LEU A 842 -12.38 1.35 20.54
N SER A 843 -13.10 2.45 20.73
CA SER A 843 -13.29 3.07 22.05
C SER A 843 -14.18 2.26 22.99
N ALA A 844 -15.11 1.46 22.46
CA ALA A 844 -15.96 0.58 23.26
C ALA A 844 -15.25 -0.72 23.71
N GLY A 845 -14.09 -1.04 23.14
CA GLY A 845 -13.31 -2.24 23.48
C GLY A 845 -14.00 -3.54 23.02
N ARG A 846 -13.76 -4.67 23.72
CA ARG A 846 -14.29 -5.97 23.31
C ARG A 846 -15.74 -6.18 23.79
N GLY A 847 -16.58 -6.78 22.94
CA GLY A 847 -17.85 -7.39 23.35
C GLY A 847 -18.83 -7.62 22.21
N THR A 848 -19.95 -8.27 22.51
CA THR A 848 -20.90 -8.78 21.50
C THR A 848 -22.09 -7.86 21.24
N GLU A 849 -22.49 -7.04 22.20
CA GLU A 849 -23.60 -6.11 22.01
C GLU A 849 -23.16 -4.91 21.15
N PRO A 850 -23.93 -4.48 20.15
CA PRO A 850 -23.51 -3.40 19.27
C PRO A 850 -23.47 -2.05 19.97
N VAL A 851 -22.51 -1.21 19.59
CA VAL A 851 -22.58 0.23 19.87
C VAL A 851 -23.65 0.82 18.97
N ARG A 852 -24.58 1.59 19.53
CA ARG A 852 -25.70 2.16 18.80
C ARG A 852 -25.40 3.61 18.45
N LEU A 853 -25.25 3.88 17.17
CA LEU A 853 -24.89 5.17 16.61
C LEU A 853 -26.06 5.73 15.80
N TYR A 854 -26.47 6.96 16.09
CA TYR A 854 -27.51 7.67 15.36
C TYR A 854 -26.87 8.84 14.60
N GLU A 855 -27.08 8.90 13.29
CA GLU A 855 -26.71 10.02 12.42
C GLU A 855 -27.99 10.80 12.07
N ASP A 856 -28.08 12.06 12.47
CA ASP A 856 -29.19 12.93 12.11
C ASP A 856 -29.12 13.38 10.63
N ALA A 857 -30.15 14.10 10.16
CA ALA A 857 -30.23 14.55 8.78
C ALA A 857 -29.11 15.55 8.38
N ASP A 858 -28.49 16.21 9.35
CA ASP A 858 -27.40 17.17 9.16
C ASP A 858 -26.01 16.51 9.30
N GLY A 859 -25.97 15.20 9.56
CA GLY A 859 -24.74 14.42 9.76
C GLY A 859 -24.18 14.47 11.18
N GLY A 860 -24.94 14.99 12.14
CA GLY A 860 -24.61 14.96 13.56
C GLY A 860 -24.72 13.54 14.13
N LEU A 861 -23.73 13.15 14.94
CA LEU A 861 -23.62 11.78 15.47
C LEU A 861 -23.94 11.73 16.97
N ARG A 862 -24.71 10.73 17.40
CA ARG A 862 -25.06 10.48 18.82
C ARG A 862 -24.90 8.99 19.17
N ILE A 863 -24.33 8.70 20.34
CA ILE A 863 -24.25 7.34 20.89
C ILE A 863 -25.40 7.09 21.87
N PHE A 864 -25.99 5.91 21.80
CA PHE A 864 -27.01 5.42 22.72
C PHE A 864 -26.47 4.25 23.55
N ASP A 865 -26.31 4.48 24.85
CA ASP A 865 -25.91 3.43 25.80
C ASP A 865 -27.13 2.58 26.26
N ASP A 866 -28.35 3.14 26.18
CA ASP A 866 -29.62 2.49 26.57
C ASP A 866 -30.38 1.93 25.36
N ALA A 867 -30.76 0.65 25.43
CA ALA A 867 -31.46 -0.05 24.35
C ALA A 867 -32.89 0.50 24.13
N ASP A 868 -33.57 0.91 25.19
CA ASP A 868 -34.94 1.43 25.09
C ASP A 868 -34.96 2.83 24.47
N ALA A 869 -34.01 3.69 24.85
CA ALA A 869 -33.80 4.99 24.22
C ALA A 869 -33.47 4.86 22.74
N TRP A 870 -32.63 3.90 22.37
CA TRP A 870 -32.35 3.57 20.98
C TRP A 870 -33.60 3.11 20.22
N ALA A 871 -34.37 2.18 20.79
CA ALA A 871 -35.60 1.69 20.18
C ALA A 871 -36.65 2.79 20.04
N ARG A 872 -36.67 3.80 20.91
CA ARG A 872 -37.52 4.99 20.75
C ARG A 872 -37.02 5.94 19.67
N ALA A 873 -35.71 6.11 19.54
CA ALA A 873 -35.10 7.01 18.55
C ALA A 873 -35.18 6.50 17.10
N THR A 874 -35.26 5.18 16.93
CA THR A 874 -35.25 4.52 15.61
C THR A 874 -36.63 4.11 15.11
N ARG A 875 -37.67 4.30 15.93
CA ARG A 875 -39.09 4.20 15.55
C ARG A 875 -39.57 5.50 14.95
#